data_AF-A0AAW1RA40-F1
#
_entry.id   AF-A0AAW1RA40-F1
#
_cell.length_a   1.000
_cell.length_b   1.000
_cell.length_c   1.000
_cell.angle_alpha   90.00
_cell.angle_beta   90.00
_cell.angle_gamma   90.00
#
_symmetry.space_group_name_H-M   'P 1'
#
loop_
_entity.id
_entity.type
_entity.pdbx_description
1 polymer ?
#
loop_
_entity_poly.entity_id
_entity_poly.type
_entity_poly.pdbx_seq_one_letter_code
_entity_poly.pdbx_strand_id
1 'polypeptide(L)'
;MYLKSPALESVPRESSQEDAEWQAFQLAAGSFNLVPVYKRLFSDQLTAVLAYRCLVKEDDRAAPSFLFESVVNGNQTGRFSFVGAQPALEVVAKGQTVTVLDHVHGKRSVQQQADPMQVAIQLSEAWKPAALDGLPADVFAGGWVGYTSYDTVRYVYPGKLPFRNAPEDDRGLPDIHLALYNDVVVFDQATKLAYVISWAHLDGQTGPREAFQAAKQRRSRLCKRLSAANAPRLPNGQVSLALDMQPKTPDAANVTRQEFLDNVALVKEHIQAGDIFQLVLSQRFERRTFADPFEIYRALRVVNPSPYMVYLQARGSILVASSPEILCRLGEDRTVTNRPLAGTRRRGKTPEDDEALEKELLADAKECSEHVMLVDLGRNDVGKVSEFGSVDVEALMQIERYSHVMHISSTVTGRLKAGLDAWDALRAALPAGTVSGAPKVKAMEIIDKLETTRRGPYGGGIGHVGFNGSMDIALALRTMVIPTAGTDSLYSYDGAAPRRDWTVHLQAGAGLVADSTPELEYEECVNKAAALGRAVDLAESAFSPGPSSSQMLDLPLDSQGLAFLAASNPHDLLLIPGLLPASITAAALGDQQAASYLRFAAQQFAAFQSPRSDDIEDICAAATREADHDDFSPYHEMQSLLQKGQERQSILSKRKEYSAELLCETTRRGMLAELKWLRGLCQHNADAESQLMGIAAGNGHLDVLQHLRSGPNPAPWGNSCNRAVEHTDCLKWLLESGCPCQDRTLRGLAGRGHLDTLQWIRAHPRAVVPSSSWNTTVIAAAVESSSLPLLQWLHEPPVSCPWDSSCTTAAAWNSDLPTLQWLRAQDPPCPLTSHAARAAAACGNLPMLQWLRAQGCPWDAMCCYGAADNGSIAMLHWARAQHVPCPWNEMSTQAAAGKPSLECLQWLRAQDPPCPWNTGACVAAASADFGVLKWLRAQDPPCPWDAATAEQAAMYGNLPMLQWLHEQGCAIDGRAYLAAAFLWQEQGPHKPILQWLHGLGVPAPAEPPAAAHIDDVPVLLWWADNGFLLLPEHHKIVNRARRRYCTFHGLLRWFRRAVSNPTCGAHLAFDSFAPSNAGQDLLVRLCQLPPELITRIAVAADMQQDII
;
A
#
# COMPACT_ATOMS: atom_id res chain seq x y z
N MET A 1 38.07 -8.20 -21.27
CA MET A 1 39.17 -7.22 -21.38
C MET A 1 39.52 -6.83 -19.96
N TYR A 2 40.74 -7.18 -19.57
CA TYR A 2 41.09 -7.92 -18.36
C TYR A 2 42.09 -7.16 -17.46
N LEU A 3 41.95 -7.36 -16.14
CA LEU A 3 42.92 -7.33 -15.05
C LEU A 3 44.35 -6.93 -15.47
N LYS A 4 44.83 -5.79 -14.98
CA LYS A 4 46.24 -5.36 -15.14
C LYS A 4 47.16 -6.35 -14.44
N SER A 5 47.77 -7.26 -15.22
CA SER A 5 49.02 -7.93 -14.87
C SER A 5 49.98 -7.82 -16.06
N PRO A 6 51.27 -7.49 -15.89
CA PRO A 6 52.21 -7.24 -16.98
C PRO A 6 52.58 -8.46 -17.84
N ALA A 7 51.92 -9.62 -17.66
CA ALA A 7 52.30 -10.89 -18.28
C ALA A 7 51.34 -11.38 -19.41
N LEU A 8 50.42 -10.54 -19.89
CA LEU A 8 49.34 -10.96 -20.81
C LEU A 8 49.49 -10.52 -22.29
N GLU A 9 50.71 -10.28 -22.78
CA GLU A 9 50.93 -9.86 -24.18
C GLU A 9 50.93 -10.97 -25.24
N SER A 10 50.55 -12.22 -24.93
CA SER A 10 50.59 -13.31 -25.93
C SER A 10 49.42 -14.30 -25.88
N VAL A 11 48.17 -13.84 -26.06
CA VAL A 11 47.01 -14.73 -26.29
C VAL A 11 46.45 -14.57 -27.72
N PRO A 12 46.29 -15.66 -28.51
CA PRO A 12 45.79 -15.59 -29.89
C PRO A 12 44.33 -15.15 -30.00
N ARG A 13 44.00 -14.44 -31.09
CA ARG A 13 42.75 -13.69 -31.33
C ARG A 13 41.48 -14.50 -31.67
N GLU A 14 41.41 -15.81 -31.37
CA GLU A 14 40.24 -16.66 -31.68
C GLU A 14 39.73 -17.49 -30.48
N SER A 15 39.95 -17.06 -29.24
CA SER A 15 39.34 -17.74 -28.07
C SER A 15 37.89 -17.26 -27.85
N SER A 16 36.96 -18.19 -27.60
CA SER A 16 35.60 -17.81 -27.22
C SER A 16 35.63 -16.95 -25.94
N GLN A 17 34.64 -16.06 -25.73
CA GLN A 17 34.58 -15.22 -24.53
C GLN A 17 34.59 -16.04 -23.23
N GLU A 18 34.09 -17.27 -23.29
CA GLU A 18 34.13 -18.24 -22.19
C GLU A 18 35.54 -18.77 -21.90
N ASP A 19 36.35 -19.06 -22.91
CA ASP A 19 37.72 -19.53 -22.73
C ASP A 19 38.58 -18.47 -22.04
N ALA A 20 38.36 -17.20 -22.40
CA ALA A 20 39.05 -16.08 -21.76
C ALA A 20 38.61 -15.89 -20.29
N GLU A 21 37.30 -16.02 -19.98
CA GLU A 21 36.80 -15.92 -18.61
C GLU A 21 37.38 -17.07 -17.75
N TRP A 22 37.44 -18.28 -18.31
CA TRP A 22 38.03 -19.44 -17.66
C TRP A 22 39.53 -19.26 -17.40
N GLN A 23 40.30 -18.75 -18.37
CA GLN A 23 41.74 -18.48 -18.20
C GLN A 23 42.00 -17.48 -17.08
N ALA A 24 41.23 -16.39 -17.02
CA ALA A 24 41.36 -15.41 -15.94
C ALA A 24 40.98 -15.99 -14.57
N PHE A 25 39.92 -16.79 -14.52
CA PHE A 25 39.54 -17.51 -13.30
C PHE A 25 40.65 -18.46 -12.85
N GLN A 26 41.21 -19.25 -13.77
CA GLN A 26 42.27 -20.21 -13.49
C GLN A 26 43.54 -19.52 -12.97
N LEU A 27 43.89 -18.35 -13.52
CA LEU A 27 45.03 -17.55 -13.04
C LEU A 27 44.80 -17.07 -11.61
N ALA A 28 43.61 -16.53 -11.31
CA ALA A 28 43.25 -16.08 -9.96
C ALA A 28 43.20 -17.24 -8.96
N ALA A 29 42.65 -18.39 -9.35
CA ALA A 29 42.57 -19.61 -8.55
C ALA A 29 43.95 -20.15 -8.11
N GLY A 30 45.04 -19.75 -8.78
CA GLY A 30 46.40 -20.10 -8.36
C GLY A 30 46.91 -19.35 -7.13
N SER A 31 46.32 -18.20 -6.79
CA SER A 31 46.75 -17.35 -5.66
C SER A 31 45.65 -17.05 -4.64
N PHE A 32 44.39 -17.23 -5.03
CA PHE A 32 43.20 -16.88 -4.26
C PHE A 32 42.28 -18.10 -4.17
N ASN A 33 41.58 -18.27 -3.05
CA ASN A 33 40.61 -19.35 -2.85
C ASN A 33 39.15 -18.86 -2.89
N LEU A 34 38.94 -17.57 -3.12
CA LEU A 34 37.63 -16.98 -3.30
C LEU A 34 37.69 -16.07 -4.52
N VAL A 35 37.09 -16.49 -5.64
CA VAL A 35 37.29 -15.84 -6.95
C VAL A 35 35.93 -15.38 -7.50
N PRO A 36 35.77 -14.09 -7.87
CA PRO A 36 34.49 -13.58 -8.36
C PRO A 36 34.29 -13.92 -9.83
N VAL A 37 33.08 -14.35 -10.18
CA VAL A 37 32.59 -14.48 -11.55
C VAL A 37 31.44 -13.49 -11.71
N TYR A 38 31.60 -12.48 -12.56
CA TYR A 38 30.65 -11.37 -12.64
C TYR A 38 30.27 -11.00 -14.08
N LYS A 39 29.14 -10.30 -14.23
CA LYS A 39 28.68 -9.71 -15.49
C LYS A 39 28.20 -8.29 -15.24
N ARG A 40 28.42 -7.39 -16.20
CA ARG A 40 27.94 -6.00 -16.14
C ARG A 40 26.69 -5.87 -17.00
N LEU A 41 25.67 -5.26 -16.45
CA LEU A 41 24.41 -4.91 -17.12
C LEU A 41 24.26 -3.38 -17.12
N PHE A 42 23.54 -2.83 -18.10
CA PHE A 42 23.08 -1.45 -18.01
C PHE A 42 22.03 -1.32 -16.90
N SER A 43 22.08 -0.22 -16.14
CA SER A 43 21.15 0.06 -15.03
C SER A 43 20.14 1.17 -15.35
N ASP A 44 19.95 1.51 -16.62
CA ASP A 44 19.04 2.55 -17.10
C ASP A 44 17.56 2.16 -16.96
N GLN A 45 17.24 0.88 -17.18
CA GLN A 45 15.90 0.31 -16.98
C GLN A 45 15.79 -0.55 -15.71
N LEU A 46 16.92 -0.92 -15.12
CA LEU A 46 16.98 -1.75 -13.92
C LEU A 46 17.42 -0.89 -12.73
N THR A 47 16.47 -0.54 -11.86
CA THR A 47 16.75 0.14 -10.60
C THR A 47 17.03 -0.87 -9.48
N ALA A 48 17.71 -0.45 -8.41
CA ALA A 48 17.97 -1.32 -7.25
C ALA A 48 16.67 -1.83 -6.61
N VAL A 49 15.62 -0.99 -6.56
CA VAL A 49 14.27 -1.34 -6.07
C VAL A 49 13.65 -2.45 -6.93
N LEU A 50 13.71 -2.32 -8.26
CA LEU A 50 13.18 -3.34 -9.17
C LEU A 50 14.00 -4.63 -9.08
N ALA A 51 15.33 -4.52 -9.04
CA ALA A 51 16.22 -5.67 -8.91
C ALA A 51 15.95 -6.46 -7.65
N TYR A 52 15.74 -5.79 -6.50
CA TYR A 52 15.34 -6.45 -5.27
C TYR A 52 14.07 -7.29 -5.48
N ARG A 53 13.06 -6.74 -6.15
CA ARG A 53 11.77 -7.42 -6.36
C ARG A 53 11.84 -8.54 -7.42
N CYS A 54 12.79 -8.46 -8.36
CA CYS A 54 13.11 -9.60 -9.22
C CYS A 54 13.78 -10.76 -8.44
N LEU A 55 14.49 -10.43 -7.35
CA LEU A 55 15.23 -11.37 -6.51
C LEU A 55 14.44 -11.90 -5.30
N VAL A 56 13.43 -11.17 -4.84
CA VAL A 56 12.58 -11.52 -3.70
C VAL A 56 11.13 -11.25 -4.10
N LYS A 57 10.33 -12.31 -4.17
CA LYS A 57 8.91 -12.17 -4.46
C LYS A 57 8.19 -11.47 -3.31
N GLU A 58 7.00 -10.93 -3.56
CA GLU A 58 6.23 -10.19 -2.55
C GLU A 58 5.79 -11.05 -1.36
N ASP A 59 5.51 -12.32 -1.60
CA ASP A 59 5.13 -13.33 -0.62
C ASP A 59 6.32 -13.92 0.16
N ASP A 60 7.54 -13.76 -0.34
CA ASP A 60 8.75 -14.32 0.26
C ASP A 60 9.31 -13.44 1.39
N ARG A 61 8.50 -13.25 2.44
CA ARG A 61 8.76 -12.31 3.55
C ARG A 61 9.72 -12.86 4.60
N ALA A 62 9.98 -14.17 4.59
CA ALA A 62 10.92 -14.83 5.49
C ALA A 62 12.30 -15.10 4.85
N ALA A 63 12.44 -14.97 3.52
CA ALA A 63 13.74 -15.14 2.86
C ALA A 63 14.72 -14.04 3.28
N PRO A 64 15.87 -14.42 3.88
CA PRO A 64 16.89 -13.46 4.22
C PRO A 64 17.39 -12.72 2.98
N SER A 65 17.29 -11.41 3.00
CA SER A 65 17.56 -10.57 1.84
C SER A 65 17.78 -9.12 2.26
N PHE A 66 18.46 -8.35 1.43
CA PHE A 66 18.72 -6.94 1.71
C PHE A 66 18.74 -6.07 0.46
N LEU A 67 18.38 -4.80 0.65
CA LEU A 67 18.59 -3.68 -0.25
C LEU A 67 19.16 -2.54 0.57
N PHE A 68 20.40 -2.18 0.27
CA PHE A 68 21.08 -1.02 0.87
C PHE A 68 21.27 0.06 -0.19
N GLU A 69 20.79 1.26 0.12
CA GLU A 69 20.98 2.46 -0.68
C GLU A 69 21.61 3.55 0.20
N SER A 70 22.19 4.57 -0.43
CA SER A 70 22.78 5.70 0.27
C SER A 70 22.36 7.01 -0.38
N VAL A 71 22.31 8.09 0.41
CA VAL A 71 22.10 9.45 -0.05
C VAL A 71 23.19 10.34 0.53
N VAL A 72 23.86 11.09 -0.34
CA VAL A 72 24.95 12.02 0.00
C VAL A 72 24.42 13.45 -0.05
N ASN A 73 24.79 14.27 0.93
CA ASN A 73 24.36 15.68 1.06
C ASN A 73 22.82 15.88 1.06
N GLY A 74 22.08 14.85 1.45
CA GLY A 74 20.61 14.84 1.52
C GLY A 74 19.86 14.80 0.18
N ASN A 75 20.45 15.26 -0.92
CA ASN A 75 19.76 15.45 -2.20
C ASN A 75 20.37 14.67 -3.38
N GLN A 76 21.51 13.99 -3.20
CA GLN A 76 22.14 13.19 -4.25
C GLN A 76 22.12 11.72 -3.86
N THR A 77 21.62 10.85 -4.74
CA THR A 77 21.78 9.41 -4.57
C THR A 77 23.27 9.07 -4.49
N GLY A 78 23.66 8.32 -3.46
CA GLY A 78 25.02 7.84 -3.31
C GLY A 78 25.41 6.94 -4.47
N ARG A 79 26.73 6.80 -4.67
CA ARG A 79 27.26 6.14 -5.87
C ARG A 79 26.85 4.67 -5.97
N PHE A 80 26.77 3.98 -4.83
CA PHE A 80 26.55 2.53 -4.82
C PHE A 80 25.23 2.15 -4.15
N SER A 81 24.61 1.09 -4.67
CA SER A 81 23.49 0.38 -4.03
C SER A 81 23.73 -1.11 -4.10
N PHE A 82 23.38 -1.83 -3.04
CA PHE A 82 23.69 -3.26 -2.89
C PHE A 82 22.41 -4.06 -2.71
N VAL A 83 22.29 -5.16 -3.45
CA VAL A 83 21.14 -6.05 -3.40
C VAL A 83 21.62 -7.49 -3.27
N GLY A 84 21.03 -8.24 -2.33
CA GLY A 84 21.28 -9.66 -2.17
C GLY A 84 20.06 -10.40 -1.62
N ALA A 85 19.92 -11.67 -2.00
CA ALA A 85 18.84 -12.54 -1.56
C ALA A 85 19.36 -13.98 -1.50
N GLN A 86 18.74 -14.82 -0.66
CA GLN A 86 19.04 -16.25 -0.56
C GLN A 86 20.53 -16.50 -0.21
N PRO A 87 20.95 -16.20 1.04
CA PRO A 87 22.33 -16.36 1.45
C PRO A 87 22.78 -17.83 1.39
N ALA A 88 24.09 -18.04 1.29
CA ALA A 88 24.68 -19.37 1.36
C ALA A 88 24.66 -19.94 2.79
N LEU A 89 24.90 -19.08 3.77
CA LEU A 89 24.96 -19.42 5.20
C LEU A 89 24.26 -18.34 6.02
N GLU A 90 23.70 -18.72 7.16
CA GLU A 90 23.25 -17.79 8.20
C GLU A 90 23.80 -18.20 9.56
N VAL A 91 24.15 -17.20 10.38
CA VAL A 91 24.53 -17.31 11.78
C VAL A 91 23.51 -16.50 12.58
N VAL A 92 22.70 -17.20 13.37
CA VAL A 92 21.64 -16.61 14.18
C VAL A 92 21.90 -16.91 15.64
N ALA A 93 22.04 -15.88 16.47
CA ALA A 93 22.36 -16.03 17.88
C ALA A 93 21.22 -15.53 18.77
N LYS A 94 20.90 -16.30 19.81
CA LYS A 94 20.03 -15.89 20.90
C LYS A 94 20.61 -16.36 22.23
N GLY A 95 21.07 -15.42 23.05
CA GLY A 95 22.00 -15.70 24.13
C GLY A 95 23.19 -16.53 23.62
N GLN A 96 23.64 -17.49 24.40
CA GLN A 96 24.78 -18.32 24.01
C GLN A 96 24.43 -19.43 22.99
N THR A 97 23.18 -19.51 22.53
CA THR A 97 22.76 -20.48 21.53
C THR A 97 22.92 -19.89 20.14
N VAL A 98 23.79 -20.49 19.34
CA VAL A 98 24.06 -20.10 17.96
C VAL A 98 23.55 -21.17 17.02
N THR A 99 22.66 -20.79 16.11
CA THR A 99 22.18 -21.64 15.03
C THR A 99 22.88 -21.23 13.73
N VAL A 100 23.57 -22.18 13.10
CA VAL A 100 24.15 -22.02 11.76
C VAL A 100 23.30 -22.79 10.75
N LEU A 101 22.82 -22.07 9.74
CA LEU A 101 22.02 -22.62 8.64
C LEU A 101 22.84 -22.58 7.35
N ASP A 102 23.15 -23.74 6.81
CA ASP A 102 23.83 -23.93 5.53
C ASP A 102 22.79 -24.24 4.47
N HIS A 103 22.48 -23.23 3.65
CA HIS A 103 21.50 -23.34 2.57
C HIS A 103 22.03 -24.08 1.35
N VAL A 104 23.36 -24.17 1.21
CA VAL A 104 23.99 -24.90 0.10
C VAL A 104 23.83 -26.40 0.31
N HIS A 105 24.05 -26.87 1.53
CA HIS A 105 23.96 -28.28 1.89
C HIS A 105 22.65 -28.66 2.60
N GLY A 106 21.75 -27.70 2.83
CA GLY A 106 20.49 -27.91 3.54
C GLY A 106 20.68 -28.34 5.00
N LYS A 107 21.80 -27.95 5.63
CA LYS A 107 22.20 -28.41 6.96
C LYS A 107 21.94 -27.34 8.02
N ARG A 108 21.37 -27.76 9.16
CA ARG A 108 21.28 -26.94 10.37
C ARG A 108 22.18 -27.51 11.45
N SER A 109 22.89 -26.63 12.14
CA SER A 109 23.63 -26.97 13.35
C SER A 109 23.33 -25.96 14.45
N VAL A 110 23.29 -26.43 15.68
CA VAL A 110 23.08 -25.61 16.87
C VAL A 110 24.25 -25.86 17.80
N GLN A 111 24.90 -24.81 18.26
CA GLN A 111 26.05 -24.88 19.15
C GLN A 111 25.96 -23.82 20.25
N GLN A 112 26.61 -24.11 21.37
CA GLN A 112 26.78 -23.14 22.45
C GLN A 112 28.08 -22.37 22.23
N GLN A 113 27.99 -21.05 22.22
CA GLN A 113 29.13 -20.18 21.99
C GLN A 113 29.04 -18.96 22.92
N ALA A 114 30.13 -18.65 23.62
CA ALA A 114 30.19 -17.50 24.52
C ALA A 114 30.13 -16.16 23.75
N ASP A 115 30.83 -16.07 22.62
CA ASP A 115 30.77 -14.96 21.67
C ASP A 115 30.33 -15.49 20.28
N PRO A 116 29.08 -15.26 19.87
CA PRO A 116 28.57 -15.72 18.58
C PRO A 116 29.28 -15.14 17.36
N MET A 117 29.93 -13.96 17.46
CA MET A 117 30.67 -13.38 16.32
C MET A 117 31.86 -14.27 15.93
N GLN A 118 32.41 -15.04 16.87
CA GLN A 118 33.52 -15.96 16.60
C GLN A 118 33.18 -16.99 15.51
N VAL A 119 31.90 -17.34 15.36
CA VAL A 119 31.46 -18.29 14.33
C VAL A 119 31.66 -17.70 12.93
N ALA A 120 31.29 -16.43 12.74
CA ALA A 120 31.52 -15.73 11.48
C ALA A 120 33.02 -15.52 11.22
N ILE A 121 33.79 -15.17 12.26
CA ILE A 121 35.26 -15.02 12.19
C ILE A 121 35.91 -16.32 11.69
N GLN A 122 35.64 -17.45 12.37
CA GLN A 122 36.21 -18.76 12.02
C GLN A 122 35.86 -19.20 10.60
N LEU A 123 34.64 -18.93 10.15
CA LEU A 123 34.22 -19.23 8.78
C LEU A 123 34.96 -18.36 7.76
N SER A 124 35.38 -17.15 8.13
CA SER A 124 36.07 -16.19 7.28
C SER A 124 37.59 -16.27 7.28
N GLU A 125 38.22 -16.84 8.32
CA GLU A 125 39.67 -16.87 8.54
C GLU A 125 40.47 -17.41 7.34
N ALA A 126 39.94 -18.41 6.64
CA ALA A 126 40.64 -19.05 5.53
C ALA A 126 40.50 -18.31 4.20
N TRP A 127 39.64 -17.29 4.10
CA TRP A 127 39.32 -16.66 2.82
C TRP A 127 40.44 -15.72 2.33
N LYS A 128 40.79 -15.88 1.07
CA LYS A 128 41.72 -15.05 0.30
C LYS A 128 40.99 -14.61 -0.97
N PRO A 129 40.22 -13.51 -0.91
CA PRO A 129 39.46 -13.03 -2.06
C PRO A 129 40.37 -12.44 -3.14
N ALA A 130 40.08 -12.77 -4.39
CA ALA A 130 40.64 -12.06 -5.53
C ALA A 130 39.98 -10.68 -5.69
N ALA A 131 40.74 -9.68 -6.15
CA ALA A 131 40.21 -8.36 -6.44
C ALA A 131 39.19 -8.40 -7.60
N LEU A 132 38.17 -7.56 -7.51
CA LEU A 132 37.16 -7.43 -8.56
C LEU A 132 37.47 -6.26 -9.49
N ASP A 133 37.54 -6.56 -10.78
CA ASP A 133 37.81 -5.58 -11.83
C ASP A 133 36.63 -4.62 -12.07
N GLY A 134 36.89 -3.32 -11.95
CA GLY A 134 35.94 -2.25 -12.27
C GLY A 134 35.11 -1.74 -11.10
N LEU A 135 35.27 -2.33 -9.91
CA LEU A 135 34.81 -1.74 -8.65
C LEU A 135 36.03 -1.38 -7.78
N PRO A 136 35.96 -0.28 -7.01
CA PRO A 136 36.93 -0.02 -5.95
C PRO A 136 36.99 -1.20 -4.96
N ALA A 137 38.15 -1.44 -4.36
CA ALA A 137 38.34 -2.60 -3.51
C ALA A 137 37.59 -2.49 -2.17
N ASP A 138 37.37 -1.29 -1.65
CA ASP A 138 36.61 -1.02 -0.42
C ASP A 138 35.08 -1.22 -0.58
N VAL A 139 34.58 -1.24 -1.81
CA VAL A 139 33.15 -1.42 -2.11
C VAL A 139 32.71 -2.84 -1.81
N PHE A 140 31.57 -2.97 -1.13
CA PHE A 140 30.97 -4.26 -0.85
C PHE A 140 30.59 -4.99 -2.15
N ALA A 141 31.19 -6.16 -2.33
CA ALA A 141 30.96 -7.01 -3.50
C ALA A 141 30.52 -8.43 -3.11
N GLY A 142 30.16 -8.66 -1.84
CA GLY A 142 29.84 -9.96 -1.26
C GLY A 142 30.49 -10.12 0.11
N GLY A 143 29.87 -10.93 0.99
CA GLY A 143 30.31 -11.11 2.37
C GLY A 143 29.14 -11.25 3.33
N TRP A 144 29.39 -10.97 4.60
CA TRP A 144 28.39 -11.02 5.66
C TRP A 144 27.53 -9.77 5.65
N VAL A 145 26.21 -9.95 5.74
CA VAL A 145 25.22 -8.86 5.83
C VAL A 145 24.23 -9.21 6.92
N GLY A 146 23.82 -8.23 7.72
CA GLY A 146 22.80 -8.46 8.74
C GLY A 146 22.75 -7.37 9.80
N TYR A 147 22.36 -7.75 11.01
CA TYR A 147 22.33 -6.85 12.15
C TYR A 147 22.89 -7.50 13.43
N THR A 148 23.38 -6.63 14.30
CA THR A 148 23.74 -6.90 15.69
C THR A 148 22.81 -6.05 16.55
N SER A 149 22.07 -6.66 17.47
CA SER A 149 21.16 -5.95 18.37
C SER A 149 21.96 -5.14 19.41
N TYR A 150 21.30 -4.22 20.11
CA TYR A 150 21.87 -3.56 21.29
C TYR A 150 22.37 -4.57 22.34
N ASP A 151 21.60 -5.64 22.55
CA ASP A 151 21.92 -6.71 23.50
C ASP A 151 23.18 -7.53 23.12
N THR A 152 23.72 -7.33 21.91
CA THR A 152 25.03 -7.87 21.52
C THR A 152 26.14 -7.43 22.48
N VAL A 153 26.00 -6.27 23.12
CA VAL A 153 26.93 -5.76 24.14
C VAL A 153 27.14 -6.73 25.31
N ARG A 154 26.16 -7.60 25.58
CA ARG A 154 26.20 -8.57 26.68
C ARG A 154 27.22 -9.69 26.41
N TYR A 155 27.53 -9.97 25.15
CA TYR A 155 28.65 -10.86 24.77
C TYR A 155 30.01 -10.19 25.01
N VAL A 156 30.07 -8.86 24.93
CA VAL A 156 31.30 -8.06 25.11
C VAL A 156 31.62 -7.84 26.59
N TYR A 157 30.59 -7.59 27.40
CA TYR A 157 30.75 -7.35 28.84
C TYR A 157 29.95 -8.36 29.69
N PRO A 158 30.16 -9.69 29.55
CA PRO A 158 29.33 -10.70 30.21
C PRO A 158 29.38 -10.64 31.74
N GLY A 159 30.46 -10.12 32.32
CA GLY A 159 30.61 -9.93 33.77
C GLY A 159 29.91 -8.68 34.32
N LYS A 160 29.61 -7.67 33.48
CA LYS A 160 28.98 -6.41 33.89
C LYS A 160 27.51 -6.33 33.45
N LEU A 161 27.19 -6.88 32.28
CA LEU A 161 25.84 -6.92 31.69
C LEU A 161 25.44 -8.36 31.33
N PRO A 162 25.29 -9.28 32.29
CA PRO A 162 24.89 -10.65 32.00
C PRO A 162 23.45 -10.70 31.48
N PHE A 163 23.15 -11.65 30.57
CA PHE A 163 21.80 -11.83 30.02
C PHE A 163 20.69 -12.04 31.06
N ARG A 164 21.02 -12.59 32.24
CA ARG A 164 20.06 -12.79 33.33
C ARG A 164 19.56 -11.48 33.96
N ASN A 165 20.31 -10.39 33.80
CA ASN A 165 19.95 -9.05 34.30
C ASN A 165 19.31 -8.20 33.19
N ALA A 166 19.19 -8.71 31.97
CA ALA A 166 18.58 -7.98 30.88
C ALA A 166 17.09 -7.75 31.16
N PRO A 167 16.51 -6.64 30.67
CA PRO A 167 15.07 -6.45 30.63
C PRO A 167 14.34 -7.61 29.94
N GLU A 168 13.02 -7.65 30.12
CA GLU A 168 12.16 -8.66 29.49
C GLU A 168 12.30 -8.62 27.96
N ASP A 169 12.39 -9.79 27.34
CA ASP A 169 12.47 -9.94 25.89
C ASP A 169 11.08 -10.28 25.34
N ASP A 170 10.31 -9.23 25.09
CA ASP A 170 8.92 -9.32 24.66
C ASP A 170 8.75 -9.72 23.19
N ARG A 171 9.77 -9.49 22.35
CA ARG A 171 9.72 -9.75 20.90
C ARG A 171 10.47 -11.00 20.45
N GLY A 172 11.34 -11.57 21.30
CA GLY A 172 12.06 -12.81 21.00
C GLY A 172 13.00 -12.73 19.79
N LEU A 173 13.41 -11.53 19.38
CA LEU A 173 14.24 -11.31 18.19
C LEU A 173 15.68 -11.83 18.41
N PRO A 174 16.38 -12.32 17.38
CA PRO A 174 17.80 -12.67 17.50
C PRO A 174 18.64 -11.51 18.05
N ASP A 175 19.64 -11.84 18.86
CA ASP A 175 20.62 -10.84 19.30
C ASP A 175 21.60 -10.52 18.16
N ILE A 176 21.92 -11.52 17.33
CA ILE A 176 22.72 -11.37 16.11
C ILE A 176 22.05 -12.16 14.99
N HIS A 177 21.90 -11.56 13.82
CA HIS A 177 21.58 -12.24 12.57
C HIS A 177 22.59 -11.81 11.51
N LEU A 178 23.41 -12.74 11.03
CA LEU A 178 24.40 -12.52 9.97
C LEU A 178 24.20 -13.54 8.87
N ALA A 179 24.08 -13.08 7.63
CA ALA A 179 23.86 -13.90 6.46
C ALA A 179 25.01 -13.70 5.44
N LEU A 180 25.57 -14.80 4.94
CA LEU A 180 26.68 -14.80 4.00
C LEU A 180 26.18 -14.80 2.55
N TYR A 181 26.43 -13.73 1.82
CA TYR A 181 26.01 -13.57 0.43
C TYR A 181 27.20 -13.74 -0.53
N ASN A 182 27.23 -14.91 -1.19
CA ASN A 182 28.14 -15.18 -2.31
C ASN A 182 27.65 -14.54 -3.61
N ASP A 183 26.37 -14.22 -3.69
CA ASP A 183 25.67 -13.75 -4.88
C ASP A 183 25.05 -12.38 -4.57
N VAL A 184 25.52 -11.33 -5.26
CA VAL A 184 25.06 -9.94 -5.03
C VAL A 184 24.95 -9.17 -6.34
N VAL A 185 24.14 -8.10 -6.31
CA VAL A 185 24.06 -7.10 -7.38
C VAL A 185 24.51 -5.76 -6.83
N VAL A 186 25.53 -5.18 -7.45
CA VAL A 186 26.09 -3.86 -7.08
C VAL A 186 25.78 -2.85 -8.18
N PHE A 187 25.01 -1.83 -7.86
CA PHE A 187 24.71 -0.73 -8.78
C PHE A 187 25.76 0.36 -8.62
N ASP A 188 26.46 0.74 -9.70
CA ASP A 188 27.31 1.93 -9.76
C ASP A 188 26.56 3.01 -10.54
N GLN A 189 25.98 3.95 -9.80
CA GLN A 189 25.20 5.07 -10.32
C GLN A 189 26.06 6.07 -11.10
N ALA A 190 27.38 6.11 -10.88
CA ALA A 190 28.28 6.98 -11.63
C ALA A 190 28.53 6.42 -13.04
N THR A 191 28.73 5.10 -13.15
CA THR A 191 28.97 4.45 -14.44
C THR A 191 27.70 3.96 -15.14
N LYS A 192 26.54 4.00 -14.48
CA LYS A 192 25.24 3.47 -14.96
C LYS A 192 25.29 1.96 -15.26
N LEU A 193 26.02 1.22 -14.41
CA LEU A 193 26.21 -0.21 -14.55
C LEU A 193 25.70 -0.94 -13.30
N ALA A 194 25.13 -2.14 -13.50
CA ALA A 194 24.86 -3.11 -12.45
C ALA A 194 25.82 -4.31 -12.60
N TYR A 195 26.60 -4.58 -11.56
CA TYR A 195 27.49 -5.74 -11.49
C TYR A 195 26.75 -6.89 -10.83
N VAL A 196 26.47 -7.95 -11.59
CA VAL A 196 25.91 -9.20 -11.09
C VAL A 196 27.07 -10.14 -10.77
N ILE A 197 27.32 -10.38 -9.49
CA ILE A 197 28.54 -11.02 -8.98
C ILE A 197 28.17 -12.33 -8.28
N SER A 198 28.90 -13.39 -8.61
CA SER A 198 28.84 -14.69 -7.92
C SER A 198 30.25 -15.14 -7.55
N TRP A 199 30.51 -15.36 -6.26
CA TRP A 199 31.79 -15.83 -5.76
C TRP A 199 31.91 -17.35 -5.82
N ALA A 200 33.04 -17.85 -6.32
CA ALA A 200 33.41 -19.25 -6.31
C ALA A 200 34.37 -19.52 -5.15
N HIS A 201 33.98 -20.44 -4.27
CA HIS A 201 34.83 -20.94 -3.19
C HIS A 201 35.67 -22.11 -3.70
N LEU A 202 36.98 -22.07 -3.45
CA LEU A 202 37.94 -23.13 -3.77
C LEU A 202 38.37 -23.78 -2.45
N ASP A 203 37.53 -24.70 -1.98
CA ASP A 203 37.67 -25.43 -0.72
C ASP A 203 38.65 -26.62 -0.78
N GLY A 204 39.24 -26.85 -1.96
CA GLY A 204 40.14 -27.99 -2.22
C GLY A 204 39.42 -29.33 -2.42
N GLN A 205 38.11 -29.40 -2.17
CA GLN A 205 37.28 -30.58 -2.46
C GLN A 205 36.73 -30.51 -3.89
N THR A 206 36.34 -29.31 -4.32
CA THR A 206 35.83 -29.05 -5.67
C THR A 206 36.95 -28.58 -6.59
N GLY A 207 37.09 -29.20 -7.77
CA GLY A 207 38.08 -28.76 -8.75
C GLY A 207 37.81 -27.33 -9.26
N PRO A 208 38.83 -26.51 -9.58
CA PRO A 208 38.62 -25.10 -9.99
C PRO A 208 37.63 -24.92 -11.16
N ARG A 209 37.60 -25.89 -12.09
CA ARG A 209 36.69 -25.85 -13.23
C ARG A 209 35.24 -26.05 -12.85
N GLU A 210 34.98 -26.94 -11.91
CA GLU A 210 33.64 -27.19 -11.39
C GLU A 210 33.14 -25.99 -10.58
N ALA A 211 34.00 -25.42 -9.71
CA ALA A 211 33.68 -24.21 -8.94
C ALA A 211 33.37 -23.01 -9.85
N PHE A 212 34.16 -22.81 -10.91
CA PHE A 212 33.89 -21.79 -11.94
C PHE A 212 32.54 -21.99 -12.62
N GLN A 213 32.24 -23.22 -13.06
CA GLN A 213 30.98 -23.52 -13.74
C GLN A 213 29.78 -23.34 -12.81
N ALA A 214 29.88 -23.75 -11.54
CA ALA A 214 28.83 -23.53 -10.54
C ALA A 214 28.57 -22.04 -10.30
N ALA A 215 29.62 -21.23 -10.11
CA ALA A 215 29.50 -19.78 -9.93
C ALA A 215 28.93 -19.09 -11.19
N LYS A 216 29.38 -19.50 -12.38
CA LYS A 216 28.84 -19.01 -13.66
C LYS A 216 27.35 -19.35 -13.83
N GLN A 217 26.92 -20.53 -13.41
CA GLN A 217 25.50 -20.93 -13.43
C GLN A 217 24.66 -20.11 -12.44
N ARG A 218 25.16 -19.86 -11.22
CA ARG A 218 24.52 -18.94 -10.25
C ARG A 218 24.37 -17.54 -10.83
N ARG A 219 25.45 -16.94 -11.34
CA ARG A 219 25.45 -15.64 -12.02
C ARG A 219 24.42 -15.59 -13.16
N SER A 220 24.39 -16.64 -13.98
CA SER A 220 23.47 -16.72 -15.13
C SER A 220 22.00 -16.80 -14.69
N ARG A 221 21.71 -17.50 -13.59
CA ARG A 221 20.36 -17.51 -12.97
C ARG A 221 19.97 -16.13 -12.48
N LEU A 222 20.86 -15.41 -11.80
CA LEU A 222 20.61 -14.03 -11.37
C LEU A 222 20.33 -13.11 -12.57
N CYS A 223 21.17 -13.16 -13.59
CA CYS A 223 20.97 -12.36 -14.81
C CYS A 223 19.60 -12.63 -15.46
N LYS A 224 19.20 -13.91 -15.55
CA LYS A 224 17.88 -14.28 -16.11
C LYS A 224 16.73 -13.72 -15.29
N ARG A 225 16.83 -13.70 -13.96
CA ARG A 225 15.81 -13.13 -13.08
C ARG A 225 15.72 -11.61 -13.23
N LEU A 226 16.87 -10.93 -13.33
CA LEU A 226 16.94 -9.47 -13.49
C LEU A 226 16.47 -9.00 -14.88
N SER A 227 16.62 -9.83 -15.91
CA SER A 227 16.23 -9.52 -17.29
C SER A 227 14.96 -10.24 -17.76
N ALA A 228 14.13 -10.73 -16.84
CA ALA A 228 12.92 -11.46 -17.19
C ALA A 228 11.89 -10.56 -17.89
N ALA A 229 11.27 -11.06 -18.97
CA ALA A 229 10.26 -10.31 -19.74
C ALA A 229 9.03 -9.92 -18.89
N ASN A 230 8.75 -10.69 -17.84
CA ASN A 230 7.68 -10.44 -16.87
C ASN A 230 8.27 -9.92 -15.55
N ALA A 231 8.98 -8.79 -15.60
CA ALA A 231 9.45 -8.13 -14.38
C ALA A 231 8.25 -7.82 -13.43
N PRO A 232 8.43 -7.89 -12.10
CA PRO A 232 7.37 -7.59 -11.16
C PRO A 232 6.83 -6.17 -11.39
N ARG A 233 5.51 -6.04 -11.54
CA ARG A 233 4.87 -4.72 -11.56
C ARG A 233 4.71 -4.24 -10.13
N LEU A 234 5.54 -3.29 -9.74
CA LEU A 234 5.35 -2.59 -8.47
C LEU A 234 4.23 -1.57 -8.62
N PRO A 235 3.32 -1.45 -7.64
CA PRO A 235 2.30 -0.41 -7.68
C PRO A 235 3.00 0.95 -7.73
N ASN A 236 2.68 1.77 -8.72
CA ASN A 236 3.31 3.08 -8.92
C ASN A 236 3.19 3.94 -7.65
N GLY A 237 2.02 3.89 -7.03
CA GLY A 237 1.59 4.76 -5.96
C GLY A 237 1.34 6.19 -6.43
N GLN A 238 0.40 6.90 -5.78
CA GLN A 238 0.13 8.30 -6.07
C GLN A 238 0.28 9.12 -4.80
N VAL A 239 1.10 10.17 -4.85
CA VAL A 239 1.45 10.97 -3.67
C VAL A 239 1.24 12.44 -3.98
N SER A 240 0.51 13.13 -3.10
CA SER A 240 0.62 14.58 -2.95
C SER A 240 1.82 14.85 -2.04
N LEU A 241 2.83 15.57 -2.54
CA LEU A 241 4.06 15.90 -1.79
C LEU A 241 3.80 16.96 -0.69
N ALA A 242 2.74 16.80 0.09
CA ALA A 242 2.55 17.51 1.35
C ALA A 242 3.43 16.89 2.43
N LEU A 243 4.75 16.98 2.24
CA LEU A 243 5.74 16.51 3.23
C LEU A 243 5.69 17.33 4.53
N ASP A 244 5.04 18.50 4.48
CA ASP A 244 4.84 19.39 5.63
C ASP A 244 3.65 19.03 6.52
N MET A 245 2.83 18.03 6.15
CA MET A 245 1.75 17.58 7.05
C MET A 245 2.33 17.01 8.33
N GLN A 246 1.72 17.36 9.46
CA GLN A 246 2.15 16.80 10.74
C GLN A 246 2.00 15.27 10.72
N PRO A 247 3.04 14.53 11.14
CA PRO A 247 2.95 13.08 11.28
C PRO A 247 1.89 12.75 12.33
N LYS A 248 1.15 11.66 12.12
CA LYS A 248 0.26 11.14 13.17
C LYS A 248 1.10 10.74 14.38
N THR A 249 0.61 11.08 15.57
CA THR A 249 1.19 10.58 16.81
C THR A 249 1.09 9.05 16.82
N PRO A 250 2.15 8.32 17.21
CA PRO A 250 2.09 6.87 17.36
C PRO A 250 1.01 6.45 18.38
N ASP A 251 0.45 5.24 18.21
CA ASP A 251 -0.72 4.79 18.97
C ASP A 251 -0.40 4.51 20.45
N ALA A 252 0.38 3.46 20.71
CA ALA A 252 0.70 2.99 22.05
C ALA A 252 2.21 3.01 22.28
N ALA A 253 2.64 3.58 23.41
CA ALA A 253 3.99 3.45 23.93
C ALA A 253 4.05 2.33 24.97
N ASN A 254 5.19 1.64 25.07
CA ASN A 254 5.41 0.60 26.08
C ASN A 254 5.60 1.14 27.52
N VAL A 255 5.67 2.46 27.67
CA VAL A 255 5.74 3.18 28.95
C VAL A 255 4.78 4.36 28.90
N THR A 256 4.17 4.68 30.04
CA THR A 256 3.33 5.88 30.14
C THR A 256 4.18 7.15 30.15
N ARG A 257 3.57 8.29 29.79
CA ARG A 257 4.24 9.59 29.87
C ARG A 257 4.79 9.85 31.27
N GLN A 258 4.01 9.58 32.31
CA GLN A 258 4.44 9.84 33.69
C GLN A 258 5.65 8.99 34.08
N GLU A 259 5.62 7.69 33.78
CA GLU A 259 6.77 6.80 34.02
C GLU A 259 8.03 7.27 33.30
N PHE A 260 7.91 7.77 32.06
CA PHE A 260 9.05 8.34 31.35
C PHE A 260 9.61 9.58 32.06
N LEU A 261 8.76 10.51 32.49
CA LEU A 261 9.20 11.71 33.22
C LEU A 261 9.88 11.35 34.56
N ASP A 262 9.32 10.40 35.28
CA ASP A 262 9.87 9.89 36.54
C ASP A 262 11.24 9.24 36.30
N ASN A 263 11.39 8.46 35.22
CA ASN A 263 12.66 7.89 34.81
C ASN A 263 13.69 8.98 34.43
N VAL A 264 13.29 10.06 33.77
CA VAL A 264 14.20 11.19 33.50
C VAL A 264 14.67 11.83 34.81
N ALA A 265 13.78 12.02 35.79
CA ALA A 265 14.15 12.54 37.10
C ALA A 265 15.18 11.65 37.81
N LEU A 266 14.98 10.33 37.80
CA LEU A 266 15.94 9.36 38.36
C LEU A 266 17.30 9.41 37.64
N VAL A 267 17.31 9.58 36.32
CA VAL A 267 18.56 9.74 35.57
C VAL A 267 19.30 11.00 35.99
N LYS A 268 18.58 12.11 36.21
CA LYS A 268 19.19 13.36 36.70
C LYS A 268 19.79 13.21 38.10
N GLU A 269 19.17 12.41 38.98
CA GLU A 269 19.76 12.08 40.28
C GLU A 269 21.09 11.32 40.13
N HIS A 270 21.16 10.34 39.22
CA HIS A 270 22.41 9.63 38.90
C HIS A 270 23.49 10.58 38.32
N ILE A 271 23.10 11.56 37.51
CA ILE A 271 24.03 12.58 37.00
C ILE A 271 24.56 13.46 38.12
N GLN A 272 23.69 13.95 39.01
CA GLN A 272 24.07 14.77 40.16
C GLN A 272 24.96 14.02 41.16
N ALA A 273 24.72 12.72 41.33
CA ALA A 273 25.55 11.84 42.15
C ALA A 273 26.94 11.57 41.53
N GLY A 274 27.13 11.89 40.25
CA GLY A 274 28.37 11.63 39.52
C GLY A 274 28.53 10.18 39.04
N ASP A 275 27.44 9.40 39.00
CA ASP A 275 27.46 8.04 38.46
C ASP A 275 27.67 8.03 36.94
N ILE A 276 27.07 9.01 36.25
CA ILE A 276 27.09 9.21 34.81
C ILE A 276 27.12 10.70 34.47
N PHE A 277 27.65 11.05 33.30
CA PHE A 277 27.57 12.38 32.70
C PHE A 277 26.36 12.51 31.77
N GLN A 278 26.01 11.41 31.08
CA GLN A 278 24.88 11.32 30.16
C GLN A 278 24.32 9.90 30.15
N LEU A 279 23.01 9.79 29.92
CA LEU A 279 22.34 8.55 29.58
C LEU A 279 21.32 8.80 28.47
N VAL A 280 21.18 7.88 27.53
CA VAL A 280 20.19 7.96 26.45
C VAL A 280 19.04 7.03 26.77
N LEU A 281 17.93 7.60 27.24
CA LEU A 281 16.72 6.86 27.61
C LEU A 281 15.81 6.74 26.39
N SER A 282 15.22 5.57 26.17
CA SER A 282 14.35 5.32 25.03
C SER A 282 13.01 4.70 25.41
N GLN A 283 12.04 4.85 24.53
CA GLN A 283 10.74 4.21 24.60
C GLN A 283 10.33 3.71 23.21
N ARG A 284 9.54 2.62 23.19
CA ARG A 284 9.07 1.97 21.97
C ARG A 284 7.60 2.29 21.77
N PHE A 285 7.30 2.77 20.57
CA PHE A 285 5.94 2.97 20.09
C PHE A 285 5.57 1.87 19.10
N GLU A 286 4.27 1.64 18.98
CA GLU A 286 3.71 0.70 18.02
C GLU A 286 2.78 1.42 17.05
N ARG A 287 2.78 0.94 15.82
CA ARG A 287 1.84 1.37 14.78
C ARG A 287 1.37 0.16 13.99
N ARG A 288 0.05 0.00 13.90
CA ARG A 288 -0.57 -1.03 13.06
C ARG A 288 -0.82 -0.51 11.65
N THR A 289 -0.65 -1.36 10.64
CA THR A 289 -0.81 -0.94 9.23
C THR A 289 -1.06 -2.13 8.29
N PHE A 290 -1.73 -1.87 7.17
CA PHE A 290 -1.87 -2.84 6.07
C PHE A 290 -0.85 -2.61 4.93
N ALA A 291 -0.06 -1.54 5.01
CA ALA A 291 0.98 -1.27 4.02
C ALA A 291 2.08 -2.34 4.10
N ASP A 292 2.50 -2.87 2.95
CA ASP A 292 3.58 -3.85 2.93
C ASP A 292 4.90 -3.21 3.42
N PRO A 293 5.74 -3.90 4.20
CA PRO A 293 7.02 -3.37 4.66
C PRO A 293 7.89 -2.77 3.55
N PHE A 294 7.81 -3.30 2.32
CA PHE A 294 8.54 -2.75 1.19
C PHE A 294 7.91 -1.48 0.62
N GLU A 295 6.59 -1.34 0.69
CA GLU A 295 5.89 -0.08 0.41
C GLU A 295 6.31 1.00 1.42
N ILE A 296 6.43 0.63 2.70
CA ILE A 296 6.95 1.50 3.76
C ILE A 296 8.39 1.93 3.46
N TYR A 297 9.27 1.01 3.04
CA TYR A 297 10.63 1.35 2.61
C TYR A 297 10.64 2.33 1.43
N ARG A 298 9.80 2.07 0.40
CA ARG A 298 9.67 2.95 -0.77
C ARG A 298 9.20 4.36 -0.38
N ALA A 299 8.27 4.46 0.56
CA ALA A 299 7.82 5.73 1.12
C ALA A 299 8.91 6.41 1.96
N LEU A 300 9.66 5.66 2.77
CA LEU A 300 10.74 6.18 3.59
C LEU A 300 11.86 6.84 2.76
N ARG A 301 12.16 6.30 1.57
CA ARG A 301 13.10 6.90 0.61
C ARG A 301 12.70 8.32 0.18
N VAL A 302 11.40 8.64 0.24
CA VAL A 302 10.87 9.96 -0.09
C VAL A 302 10.80 10.85 1.15
N VAL A 303 10.36 10.30 2.29
CA VAL A 303 10.15 11.06 3.54
C VAL A 303 11.47 11.46 4.20
N ASN A 304 12.45 10.56 4.26
CA ASN A 304 13.69 10.79 4.99
C ASN A 304 14.91 10.15 4.32
N PRO A 305 15.32 10.64 3.14
CA PRO A 305 16.52 10.15 2.47
C PRO A 305 17.76 10.38 3.35
N SER A 306 18.46 9.30 3.70
CA SER A 306 19.60 9.31 4.62
C SER A 306 20.82 8.57 4.06
N PRO A 307 22.03 8.78 4.60
CA PRO A 307 23.25 8.07 4.20
C PRO A 307 23.13 6.55 4.20
N TYR A 308 22.32 5.99 5.12
CA TYR A 308 22.02 4.56 5.19
C TYR A 308 20.53 4.30 5.06
N MET A 309 20.11 3.96 3.84
CA MET A 309 18.78 3.45 3.56
C MET A 309 18.83 1.93 3.56
N VAL A 310 18.05 1.29 4.43
CA VAL A 310 18.14 -0.15 4.70
C VAL A 310 16.74 -0.76 4.55
N TYR A 311 16.65 -1.78 3.70
CA TYR A 311 15.63 -2.80 3.78
C TYR A 311 16.33 -4.14 4.02
N LEU A 312 16.15 -4.75 5.19
CA LEU A 312 16.78 -6.01 5.56
C LEU A 312 15.71 -6.98 6.05
N GLN A 313 15.47 -8.06 5.32
CA GLN A 313 14.72 -9.20 5.81
C GLN A 313 15.70 -10.10 6.57
N ALA A 314 15.59 -10.11 7.90
CA ALA A 314 16.31 -11.01 8.77
C ALA A 314 15.35 -12.04 9.36
N ARG A 315 15.89 -13.14 9.91
CA ARG A 315 15.01 -14.13 10.55
C ARG A 315 14.30 -13.53 11.76
N GLY A 316 12.97 -13.63 11.74
CA GLY A 316 12.09 -13.11 12.79
C GLY A 316 11.71 -11.64 12.64
N SER A 317 12.33 -10.86 11.74
CA SER A 317 11.96 -9.46 11.53
C SER A 317 12.43 -8.87 10.19
N ILE A 318 11.65 -7.93 9.68
CA ILE A 318 12.05 -7.02 8.61
C ILE A 318 12.47 -5.69 9.24
N LEU A 319 13.66 -5.20 8.90
CA LEU A 319 14.16 -3.90 9.31
C LEU A 319 14.05 -2.92 8.15
N VAL A 320 13.40 -1.79 8.39
CA VAL A 320 13.28 -0.67 7.45
C VAL A 320 13.88 0.56 8.10
N ALA A 321 15.02 1.05 7.62
CA ALA A 321 15.76 2.14 8.28
C ALA A 321 16.21 3.26 7.33
N SER A 322 16.33 4.44 7.92
CA SER A 322 16.93 5.66 7.35
C SER A 322 17.94 6.24 8.33
N SER A 323 19.02 5.48 8.57
CA SER A 323 19.98 5.86 9.60
C SER A 323 20.90 6.99 9.13
N PRO A 324 21.07 8.05 9.94
CA PRO A 324 22.00 9.13 9.63
C PRO A 324 23.44 8.84 10.05
N GLU A 325 23.69 7.89 10.97
CA GLU A 325 24.93 7.81 11.74
C GLU A 325 25.74 6.53 11.46
N ILE A 326 27.07 6.70 11.35
CA ILE A 326 28.02 5.59 11.21
C ILE A 326 28.33 5.03 12.61
N LEU A 327 28.01 3.76 12.85
CA LEU A 327 28.47 3.07 14.06
C LEU A 327 29.98 2.81 13.95
N CYS A 328 30.39 2.12 12.89
CA CYS A 328 31.78 1.80 12.63
C CYS A 328 31.99 1.47 11.15
N ARG A 329 33.04 2.04 10.55
CA ARG A 329 33.52 1.70 9.22
C ARG A 329 34.99 1.27 9.28
N LEU A 330 35.38 0.30 8.46
CA LEU A 330 36.77 -0.10 8.24
C LEU A 330 37.09 -0.01 6.74
N GLY A 331 37.96 0.94 6.39
CA GLY A 331 38.44 1.14 5.02
C GLY A 331 39.51 0.13 4.60
N GLU A 332 39.83 0.11 3.30
CA GLU A 332 40.90 -0.74 2.72
C GLU A 332 42.27 -0.44 3.33
N ASP A 333 42.52 0.82 3.69
CA ASP A 333 43.74 1.29 4.36
C ASP A 333 43.84 0.88 5.84
N ARG A 334 42.91 0.04 6.30
CA ARG A 334 42.72 -0.37 7.70
C ARG A 334 42.39 0.80 8.63
N THR A 335 41.82 1.88 8.12
CA THR A 335 41.35 2.99 8.95
C THR A 335 39.97 2.66 9.51
N VAL A 336 39.88 2.63 10.84
CA VAL A 336 38.61 2.58 11.57
C VAL A 336 38.05 3.99 11.64
N THR A 337 36.79 4.15 11.29
CA THR A 337 36.10 5.45 11.32
C THR A 337 34.83 5.35 12.14
N ASN A 338 34.66 6.31 13.04
CA ASN A 338 33.42 6.59 13.75
C ASN A 338 33.03 8.05 13.48
N ARG A 339 31.73 8.30 13.24
CA ARG A 339 31.23 9.64 12.92
C ARG A 339 30.00 9.95 13.79
N PRO A 340 30.19 10.45 15.02
CA PRO A 340 29.09 10.86 15.87
C PRO A 340 28.36 12.07 15.25
N LEU A 341 27.04 12.08 15.43
CA LEU A 341 26.17 13.18 15.06
C LEU A 341 25.41 13.67 16.30
N ALA A 342 25.36 14.98 16.49
CA ALA A 342 24.49 15.63 17.48
C ALA A 342 24.08 17.02 16.97
N GLY A 343 23.16 17.67 17.69
CA GLY A 343 22.61 18.94 17.22
C GLY A 343 21.72 18.77 15.99
N THR A 344 20.52 19.34 16.03
CA THR A 344 19.64 19.35 14.87
C THR A 344 19.02 20.71 14.70
N ARG A 345 19.08 21.24 13.48
CA ARG A 345 18.21 22.34 13.03
C ARG A 345 17.53 21.96 11.72
N ARG A 346 16.33 22.50 11.50
CA ARG A 346 15.68 22.40 10.18
C ARG A 346 16.49 23.19 9.15
N ARG A 347 16.40 22.82 7.87
CA ARG A 347 16.99 23.64 6.80
C ARG A 347 16.27 24.98 6.70
N GLY A 348 17.02 26.04 6.42
CA GLY A 348 16.49 27.37 6.15
C GLY A 348 15.63 27.38 4.88
N LYS A 349 14.64 28.26 4.84
CA LYS A 349 13.80 28.48 3.64
C LYS A 349 14.59 29.18 2.54
N THR A 350 15.60 29.95 2.93
CA THR A 350 16.53 30.67 2.07
C THR A 350 17.98 30.31 2.45
N PRO A 351 18.96 30.49 1.55
CA PRO A 351 20.37 30.30 1.88
C PRO A 351 20.83 31.14 3.09
N GLU A 352 20.34 32.38 3.19
CA GLU A 352 20.67 33.29 4.29
C GLU A 352 20.11 32.79 5.63
N ASP A 353 18.86 32.29 5.63
CA ASP A 353 18.26 31.66 6.82
C ASP A 353 19.01 30.37 7.19
N ASP A 354 19.45 29.57 6.20
CA ASP A 354 20.17 28.31 6.42
C ASP A 354 21.55 28.58 7.07
N GLU A 355 22.26 29.62 6.61
CA GLU A 355 23.50 30.07 7.24
C GLU A 355 23.28 30.65 8.64
N ALA A 356 22.15 31.33 8.89
CA ALA A 356 21.82 31.84 10.21
C ALA A 356 21.56 30.69 11.20
N LEU A 357 20.80 29.67 10.79
CA LEU A 357 20.53 28.46 11.57
C LEU A 357 21.79 27.63 11.82
N GLU A 358 22.71 27.58 10.86
CA GLU A 358 24.03 26.96 11.04
C GLU A 358 24.83 27.67 12.15
N LYS A 359 24.90 29.00 12.09
CA LYS A 359 25.60 29.82 13.10
C LYS A 359 24.95 29.71 14.47
N GLU A 360 23.63 29.65 14.52
CA GLU A 360 22.87 29.42 15.76
C GLU A 360 23.20 28.05 16.36
N LEU A 361 23.18 26.99 15.55
CA LEU A 361 23.49 25.63 16.00
C LEU A 361 24.91 25.50 16.55
N LEU A 362 25.90 26.10 15.88
CA LEU A 362 27.29 26.11 16.34
C LEU A 362 27.53 27.05 17.55
N ALA A 363 26.61 27.97 17.83
CA ALA A 363 26.65 28.84 19.00
C ALA A 363 25.89 28.25 20.21
N ASP A 364 25.10 27.20 20.00
CA ASP A 364 24.33 26.54 21.05
C ASP A 364 25.27 25.74 21.97
N ALA A 365 25.54 26.31 23.15
CA ALA A 365 26.47 25.73 24.11
C ALA A 365 26.04 24.33 24.60
N LYS A 366 24.73 24.05 24.65
CA LYS A 366 24.22 22.72 25.05
C LYS A 366 24.62 21.70 24.00
N GLU A 367 24.19 21.92 22.76
CA GLU A 367 24.42 21.00 21.62
C GLU A 367 25.92 20.78 21.37
N CYS A 368 26.72 21.85 21.45
CA CYS A 368 28.16 21.75 21.31
C CYS A 368 28.83 20.92 22.43
N SER A 369 28.38 21.08 23.67
CA SER A 369 28.92 20.33 24.81
C SER A 369 28.57 18.85 24.73
N GLU A 370 27.34 18.52 24.34
CA GLU A 370 26.89 17.15 24.10
C GLU A 370 27.70 16.50 22.97
N HIS A 371 27.88 17.23 21.86
CA HIS A 371 28.65 16.73 20.72
C HIS A 371 30.11 16.44 21.06
N VAL A 372 30.79 17.33 21.80
CA VAL A 372 32.19 17.12 22.22
C VAL A 372 32.32 15.86 23.08
N MET A 373 31.39 15.62 23.98
CA MET A 373 31.37 14.41 24.80
C MET A 373 31.21 13.14 23.94
N LEU A 374 30.37 13.17 22.90
CA LEU A 374 30.20 12.07 21.95
C LEU A 374 31.47 11.82 21.13
N VAL A 375 32.17 12.88 20.72
CA VAL A 375 33.48 12.77 20.06
C VAL A 375 34.48 12.07 20.97
N ASP A 376 34.52 12.41 22.26
CA ASP A 376 35.41 11.73 23.21
C ASP A 376 35.05 10.27 23.44
N LEU A 377 33.77 9.90 23.44
CA LEU A 377 33.34 8.50 23.45
C LEU A 377 33.81 7.77 22.18
N GLY A 378 33.61 8.38 21.01
CA GLY A 378 34.08 7.85 19.73
C GLY A 378 35.61 7.64 19.71
N ARG A 379 36.38 8.60 20.22
CA ARG A 379 37.83 8.49 20.39
C ARG A 379 38.23 7.33 21.30
N ASN A 380 37.51 7.13 22.40
CA ASN A 380 37.75 6.01 23.31
C ASN A 380 37.46 4.66 22.66
N ASP A 381 36.40 4.56 21.84
CA ASP A 381 36.04 3.31 21.18
C ASP A 381 37.00 2.97 20.03
N VAL A 382 37.31 3.94 19.17
CA VAL A 382 38.34 3.78 18.12
C VAL A 382 39.70 3.45 18.75
N GLY A 383 40.08 4.15 19.82
CA GLY A 383 41.36 3.95 20.52
C GLY A 383 41.56 2.55 21.12
N LYS A 384 40.51 1.80 21.45
CA LYS A 384 40.64 0.41 21.94
C LYS A 384 41.28 -0.51 20.89
N VAL A 385 40.95 -0.29 19.62
CA VAL A 385 41.35 -1.15 18.50
C VAL A 385 42.39 -0.52 17.59
N SER A 386 42.70 0.77 17.75
CA SER A 386 43.69 1.48 16.92
C SER A 386 45.11 1.48 17.49
N GLU A 387 46.10 1.54 16.61
CA GLU A 387 47.52 1.66 16.96
C GLU A 387 47.76 2.90 17.84
N PHE A 388 48.67 2.78 18.80
CA PHE A 388 48.98 3.88 19.70
C PHE A 388 49.43 5.13 18.92
N GLY A 389 48.81 6.28 19.21
CA GLY A 389 49.09 7.54 18.53
C GLY A 389 48.49 7.71 17.14
N SER A 390 47.71 6.74 16.64
CA SER A 390 47.05 6.82 15.32
C SER A 390 45.64 7.41 15.35
N VAL A 391 45.04 7.58 16.54
CA VAL A 391 43.69 8.12 16.67
C VAL A 391 43.71 9.62 16.40
N ASP A 392 42.92 10.07 15.44
CA ASP A 392 42.82 11.47 15.03
C ASP A 392 41.36 11.92 14.92
N VAL A 393 41.11 13.22 15.06
CA VAL A 393 39.81 13.85 14.83
C VAL A 393 39.93 14.71 13.57
N GLU A 394 39.78 14.07 12.41
CA GLU A 394 40.01 14.69 11.09
C GLU A 394 39.08 15.87 10.82
N ALA A 395 37.85 15.79 11.34
CA ALA A 395 36.84 16.84 11.23
C ALA A 395 36.16 17.01 12.58
N LEU A 396 36.16 18.24 13.10
CA LEU A 396 35.52 18.59 14.37
C LEU A 396 34.42 19.62 14.15
N MET A 397 33.23 19.33 14.67
CA MET A 397 32.03 20.19 14.67
C MET A 397 31.70 20.82 13.30
N GLN A 398 31.78 20.01 12.24
CA GLN A 398 31.36 20.44 10.91
C GLN A 398 29.86 20.26 10.72
N ILE A 399 29.26 21.11 9.90
CA ILE A 399 27.83 21.06 9.66
C ILE A 399 27.55 20.21 8.43
N GLU A 400 26.83 19.12 8.66
CA GLU A 400 26.39 18.20 7.61
C GLU A 400 24.93 18.50 7.27
N ARG A 401 24.67 18.86 6.01
CA ARG A 401 23.35 19.27 5.53
C ARG A 401 22.66 18.10 4.84
N TYR A 402 21.43 17.83 5.27
CA TYR A 402 20.51 16.87 4.65
C TYR A 402 19.33 17.62 4.00
N SER A 403 18.38 16.88 3.41
CA SER A 403 17.24 17.48 2.69
C SER A 403 16.36 18.36 3.58
N HIS A 404 16.11 17.95 4.83
CA HIS A 404 15.19 18.65 5.73
C HIS A 404 15.84 19.17 7.02
N VAL A 405 17.03 18.68 7.35
CA VAL A 405 17.75 19.03 8.58
C VAL A 405 19.24 19.21 8.34
N MET A 406 19.93 19.85 9.30
CA MET A 406 21.39 19.88 9.40
C MET A 406 21.83 19.37 10.78
N HIS A 407 23.01 18.72 10.83
CA HIS A 407 23.58 18.14 12.04
C HIS A 407 25.02 18.62 12.28
N ILE A 408 25.43 18.70 13.55
CA ILE A 408 26.85 18.79 13.92
C ILE A 408 27.45 17.39 13.75
N SER A 409 28.53 17.31 12.99
CA SER A 409 29.21 16.08 12.59
C SER A 409 30.68 16.17 12.93
N SER A 410 31.28 15.06 13.35
CA SER A 410 32.72 14.96 13.55
C SER A 410 33.21 13.58 13.14
N THR A 411 34.40 13.51 12.58
CA THR A 411 34.98 12.25 12.10
C THR A 411 36.18 11.91 12.98
N VAL A 412 36.08 10.77 13.66
CA VAL A 412 37.16 10.18 14.45
C VAL A 412 37.71 8.98 13.70
N THR A 413 39.01 8.98 13.45
CA THR A 413 39.69 7.90 12.72
C THR A 413 40.82 7.29 13.55
N GLY A 414 41.23 6.09 13.18
CA GLY A 414 42.42 5.46 13.76
C GLY A 414 42.84 4.23 12.98
N ARG A 415 44.14 3.93 12.93
CA ARG A 415 44.67 2.78 12.18
C ARG A 415 44.47 1.51 12.98
N LEU A 416 43.77 0.52 12.44
CA LEU A 416 43.48 -0.75 13.14
C LEU A 416 44.79 -1.50 13.49
N LYS A 417 44.94 -1.90 14.77
CA LYS A 417 46.11 -2.66 15.25
C LYS A 417 46.36 -3.91 14.40
N ALA A 418 47.64 -4.23 14.20
CA ALA A 418 48.04 -5.49 13.58
C ALA A 418 47.44 -6.69 14.34
N GLY A 419 46.94 -7.67 13.60
CA GLY A 419 46.30 -8.88 14.14
C GLY A 419 44.83 -8.73 14.51
N LEU A 420 44.27 -7.51 14.52
CA LEU A 420 42.83 -7.29 14.65
C LEU A 420 42.15 -7.19 13.30
N ASP A 421 40.85 -7.46 13.28
CA ASP A 421 39.99 -7.43 12.10
C ASP A 421 38.73 -6.54 12.26
N ALA A 422 37.83 -6.60 11.27
CA ALA A 422 36.57 -5.85 11.27
C ALA A 422 35.65 -6.20 12.45
N TRP A 423 35.64 -7.47 12.88
CA TRP A 423 34.79 -7.94 13.97
C TRP A 423 35.28 -7.41 15.31
N ASP A 424 36.60 -7.30 15.50
CA ASP A 424 37.17 -6.63 16.66
C ASP A 424 36.81 -5.15 16.72
N ALA A 425 36.85 -4.45 15.58
CA ALA A 425 36.42 -3.06 15.49
C ALA A 425 34.93 -2.90 15.82
N LEU A 426 34.06 -3.76 15.27
CA LEU A 426 32.63 -3.76 15.57
C LEU A 426 32.36 -4.02 17.06
N ARG A 427 33.06 -4.98 17.67
CA ARG A 427 32.93 -5.31 19.09
C ARG A 427 33.29 -4.13 20.00
N ALA A 428 34.30 -3.35 19.62
CA ALA A 428 34.71 -2.18 20.38
C ALA A 428 33.73 -1.00 20.26
N ALA A 429 33.08 -0.86 19.09
CA ALA A 429 32.13 0.20 18.81
C ALA A 429 30.75 -0.02 19.48
N LEU A 430 30.32 -1.27 19.67
CA LEU A 430 28.98 -1.60 20.15
C LEU A 430 28.78 -1.37 21.68
N PRO A 431 27.64 -0.79 22.09
CA PRO A 431 26.78 0.13 21.35
C PRO A 431 27.41 1.53 21.31
N ALA A 432 26.97 2.39 20.40
CA ALA A 432 27.45 3.75 20.32
C ALA A 432 27.11 4.57 21.59
N GLY A 433 27.94 5.58 21.89
CA GLY A 433 27.69 6.52 22.97
C GLY A 433 26.37 7.29 22.82
N THR A 434 25.99 7.60 21.58
CA THR A 434 24.76 8.30 21.15
C THR A 434 23.47 7.56 21.47
N VAL A 435 23.54 6.28 21.85
CA VAL A 435 22.38 5.48 22.27
C VAL A 435 22.57 4.85 23.64
N SER A 436 23.68 5.08 24.32
CA SER A 436 23.94 4.51 25.65
C SER A 436 24.16 5.62 26.67
N GLY A 437 25.35 6.20 26.68
CA GLY A 437 25.73 7.28 27.58
C GLY A 437 27.19 7.25 27.97
N ALA A 438 27.54 8.06 28.96
CA ALA A 438 28.90 8.20 29.48
C ALA A 438 28.90 8.21 31.02
N PRO A 439 29.74 7.42 31.71
CA PRO A 439 30.52 6.29 31.19
C PRO A 439 29.65 5.14 30.66
N LYS A 440 30.02 4.60 29.49
CA LYS A 440 29.21 3.66 28.69
C LYS A 440 28.58 2.52 29.51
N VAL A 441 29.38 1.74 30.24
CA VAL A 441 28.87 0.57 30.97
C VAL A 441 27.91 0.96 32.09
N LYS A 442 28.21 2.04 32.83
CA LYS A 442 27.37 2.47 33.94
C LYS A 442 26.02 2.99 33.46
N ALA A 443 26.00 3.73 32.35
CA ALA A 443 24.77 4.16 31.71
C ALA A 443 23.90 2.96 31.30
N MET A 444 24.49 1.91 30.71
CA MET A 444 23.75 0.69 30.33
C MET A 444 23.18 -0.07 31.53
N GLU A 445 23.88 -0.14 32.67
CA GLU A 445 23.35 -0.73 33.90
C GLU A 445 22.11 0.02 34.43
N ILE A 446 22.06 1.33 34.22
CA ILE A 446 20.92 2.17 34.62
C ILE A 446 19.79 1.99 33.59
N ILE A 447 20.09 1.98 32.30
CA ILE A 447 19.11 1.69 31.23
C ILE A 447 18.40 0.35 31.49
N ASP A 448 19.13 -0.71 31.84
CA ASP A 448 18.57 -2.03 32.15
C ASP A 448 17.57 -2.01 33.33
N LYS A 449 17.63 -1.00 34.20
CA LYS A 449 16.69 -0.82 35.33
C LYS A 449 15.48 0.03 34.97
N LEU A 450 15.64 0.97 34.04
CA LEU A 450 14.61 1.96 33.70
C LEU A 450 13.76 1.54 32.49
N GLU A 451 14.35 0.82 31.54
CA GLU A 451 13.62 0.31 30.38
C GLU A 451 13.01 -1.06 30.67
N THR A 452 11.70 -1.18 30.45
CA THR A 452 10.92 -2.38 30.79
C THR A 452 11.18 -3.59 29.89
N THR A 453 11.70 -3.35 28.68
CA THR A 453 11.89 -4.40 27.66
C THR A 453 13.20 -4.21 26.91
N ARG A 454 13.72 -5.29 26.31
CA ARG A 454 14.95 -5.24 25.51
C ARG A 454 14.78 -4.36 24.27
N ARG A 455 15.85 -3.64 23.93
CA ARG A 455 15.91 -2.78 22.75
C ARG A 455 15.93 -3.57 21.44
N GLY A 456 16.52 -4.76 21.41
CA GLY A 456 16.65 -5.53 20.18
C GLY A 456 17.46 -4.75 19.13
N PRO A 457 17.04 -4.67 17.87
CA PRO A 457 17.79 -3.96 16.83
C PRO A 457 18.08 -2.49 17.15
N TYR A 458 17.21 -1.77 17.87
CA TYR A 458 17.38 -0.34 18.16
C TYR A 458 18.67 -0.07 18.95
N GLY A 459 19.53 0.83 18.45
CA GLY A 459 20.84 1.14 19.04
C GLY A 459 21.93 0.07 18.81
N GLY A 460 21.62 -0.98 18.04
CA GLY A 460 22.57 -1.94 17.51
C GLY A 460 23.24 -1.48 16.21
N GLY A 461 23.89 -2.40 15.49
CA GLY A 461 24.52 -2.13 14.19
C GLY A 461 23.85 -2.87 13.04
N ILE A 462 23.66 -2.21 11.89
CA ILE A 462 23.11 -2.80 10.66
C ILE A 462 24.05 -2.50 9.49
N GLY A 463 24.44 -3.51 8.72
CA GLY A 463 25.30 -3.30 7.55
C GLY A 463 26.01 -4.56 7.09
N HIS A 464 27.27 -4.43 6.66
CA HIS A 464 28.01 -5.53 6.05
C HIS A 464 29.50 -5.60 6.46
N VAL A 465 30.06 -6.81 6.37
CA VAL A 465 31.50 -7.10 6.38
C VAL A 465 31.83 -7.84 5.08
N GLY A 466 32.62 -7.22 4.20
CA GLY A 466 33.01 -7.76 2.91
C GLY A 466 34.02 -8.91 3.02
N PHE A 467 34.14 -9.72 1.96
CA PHE A 467 35.11 -10.82 1.92
C PHE A 467 36.57 -10.40 2.11
N ASN A 468 36.91 -9.16 1.74
CA ASN A 468 38.24 -8.56 1.91
C ASN A 468 38.46 -7.94 3.30
N GLY A 469 37.47 -8.03 4.19
CA GLY A 469 37.52 -7.44 5.52
C GLY A 469 37.11 -5.97 5.59
N SER A 470 36.68 -5.33 4.48
CA SER A 470 36.06 -4.00 4.58
C SER A 470 34.75 -4.09 5.34
N MET A 471 34.39 -3.03 6.08
CA MET A 471 33.17 -3.03 6.88
C MET A 471 32.50 -1.67 6.85
N ASP A 472 31.17 -1.67 6.74
CA ASP A 472 30.37 -0.46 6.89
C ASP A 472 29.08 -0.81 7.65
N ILE A 473 28.99 -0.33 8.89
CA ILE A 473 27.88 -0.61 9.80
C ILE A 473 27.27 0.72 10.24
N ALA A 474 26.00 0.90 9.91
CA ALA A 474 25.18 1.99 10.39
C ALA A 474 24.70 1.71 11.81
N LEU A 475 24.59 2.76 12.63
CA LEU A 475 23.88 2.67 13.90
C LEU A 475 22.39 2.50 13.64
N ALA A 476 21.72 1.56 14.31
CA ALA A 476 20.29 1.28 14.12
C ALA A 476 19.40 2.34 14.77
N LEU A 477 19.41 3.54 14.19
CA LEU A 477 18.55 4.68 14.48
C LEU A 477 17.57 4.89 13.33
N ARG A 478 16.42 5.51 13.65
CA ARG A 478 15.31 5.71 12.70
C ARG A 478 14.99 4.41 11.95
N THR A 479 14.90 3.32 12.72
CA THR A 479 14.67 1.95 12.24
C THR A 479 13.30 1.48 12.70
N MET A 480 12.47 1.09 11.74
CA MET A 480 11.25 0.34 11.95
C MET A 480 11.58 -1.14 12.04
N VAL A 481 11.15 -1.79 13.12
CA VAL A 481 11.29 -3.23 13.31
C VAL A 481 9.92 -3.87 13.14
N ILE A 482 9.79 -4.73 12.15
CA ILE A 482 8.52 -5.38 11.78
C ILE A 482 8.69 -6.88 12.00
N PRO A 483 8.16 -7.45 13.10
CA PRO A 483 8.32 -8.87 13.37
C PRO A 483 7.67 -9.73 12.28
N THR A 484 8.28 -10.87 11.98
CA THR A 484 7.76 -11.85 11.02
C THR A 484 7.35 -13.16 11.68
N ALA A 485 7.42 -13.24 13.02
CA ALA A 485 7.10 -14.44 13.78
C ALA A 485 5.59 -14.78 13.72
N GLY A 486 5.29 -16.04 13.43
CA GLY A 486 3.97 -16.60 13.10
C GLY A 486 4.04 -17.72 12.04
N THR A 487 5.16 -17.85 11.34
CA THR A 487 5.43 -18.93 10.37
C THR A 487 6.84 -19.47 10.60
N ASP A 488 6.96 -20.59 11.31
CA ASP A 488 8.21 -21.36 11.40
C ASP A 488 8.43 -22.13 10.09
N SER A 489 8.86 -21.40 9.06
CA SER A 489 9.11 -21.95 7.73
C SER A 489 10.62 -22.14 7.54
N LEU A 490 11.22 -22.94 8.44
CA LEU A 490 12.67 -23.10 8.52
C LEU A 490 13.32 -23.63 7.22
N TYR A 491 12.52 -24.27 6.34
CA TYR A 491 12.93 -24.79 5.03
C TYR A 491 11.89 -24.61 3.91
N SER A 492 10.82 -23.84 4.14
CA SER A 492 9.71 -23.67 3.20
C SER A 492 9.49 -22.18 2.96
N TYR A 493 9.41 -21.77 1.69
CA TYR A 493 9.00 -20.42 1.29
C TYR A 493 7.59 -20.42 0.70
N ASP A 494 6.78 -21.44 1.02
CA ASP A 494 5.40 -21.56 0.54
C ASP A 494 4.42 -21.07 1.60
N GLY A 495 3.73 -19.98 1.28
CA GLY A 495 2.65 -19.44 2.08
C GLY A 495 2.14 -18.12 1.53
N ALA A 496 1.24 -18.18 0.55
CA ALA A 496 0.45 -17.03 0.15
C ALA A 496 -0.49 -16.67 1.32
N ALA A 497 -0.22 -15.55 1.99
CA ALA A 497 -1.15 -14.94 2.91
C ALA A 497 -1.61 -13.59 2.33
N PRO A 498 -2.92 -13.26 2.41
CA PRO A 498 -3.42 -11.93 2.07
C PRO A 498 -2.73 -10.84 2.91
N ARG A 499 -2.89 -9.56 2.53
CA ARG A 499 -2.36 -8.41 3.30
C ARG A 499 -2.75 -8.58 4.78
N ARG A 500 -1.74 -8.73 5.63
CA ARG A 500 -1.89 -8.89 7.09
C ARG A 500 -1.88 -7.52 7.77
N ASP A 501 -2.44 -7.46 8.97
CA ASP A 501 -2.13 -6.38 9.92
C ASP A 501 -0.65 -6.50 10.32
N TRP A 502 0.13 -5.48 10.00
CA TRP A 502 1.54 -5.36 10.36
C TRP A 502 1.67 -4.52 11.62
N THR A 503 2.34 -5.06 12.62
CA THR A 503 2.81 -4.26 13.76
C THR A 503 4.20 -3.72 13.45
N VAL A 504 4.31 -2.41 13.31
CA VAL A 504 5.55 -1.67 13.10
C VAL A 504 6.00 -1.10 14.43
N HIS A 505 7.13 -1.57 14.95
CA HIS A 505 7.72 -1.00 16.15
C HIS A 505 8.66 0.16 15.80
N LEU A 506 8.45 1.29 16.47
CA LEU A 506 9.16 2.55 16.31
C LEU A 506 9.83 2.89 17.65
N GLN A 507 11.13 2.70 17.78
CA GLN A 507 11.83 3.04 19.02
C GLN A 507 12.64 4.33 18.86
N ALA A 508 12.50 5.23 19.84
CA ALA A 508 13.17 6.53 19.86
C ALA A 508 13.64 6.88 21.27
N GLY A 509 14.71 7.65 21.36
CA GLY A 509 15.31 8.04 22.63
C GLY A 509 15.85 9.47 22.63
N ALA A 510 16.16 9.95 23.83
CA ALA A 510 16.63 11.29 24.12
C ALA A 510 17.89 11.23 25.01
N GLY A 511 18.86 12.09 24.70
CA GLY A 511 20.09 12.23 25.48
C GLY A 511 19.85 13.07 26.72
N LEU A 512 19.96 12.44 27.90
CA LEU A 512 19.68 13.07 29.18
C LEU A 512 20.98 13.59 29.79
N VAL A 513 21.01 14.90 30.05
CA VAL A 513 22.08 15.64 30.72
C VAL A 513 21.54 16.36 31.97
N ALA A 514 22.42 16.97 32.77
CA ALA A 514 22.01 17.65 34.01
C ALA A 514 20.90 18.70 33.80
N ASP A 515 20.93 19.39 32.66
CA ASP A 515 20.00 20.47 32.31
C ASP A 515 18.79 19.99 31.49
N SER A 516 18.62 18.67 31.29
CA SER A 516 17.47 18.12 30.58
C SER A 516 16.16 18.42 31.28
N THR A 517 15.13 18.75 30.50
CA THR A 517 13.77 19.03 30.98
C THR A 517 12.88 17.83 30.64
N PRO A 518 12.37 17.07 31.63
CA PRO A 518 11.65 15.82 31.39
C PRO A 518 10.60 15.87 30.28
N GLU A 519 9.78 16.92 30.25
CA GLU A 519 8.70 17.09 29.28
C GLU A 519 9.23 17.25 27.85
N LEU A 520 10.30 18.03 27.68
CA LEU A 520 10.91 18.26 26.37
C LEU A 520 11.57 16.99 25.83
N GLU A 521 12.22 16.21 26.70
CA GLU A 521 12.86 14.95 26.30
C GLU A 521 11.81 13.88 25.90
N TYR A 522 10.66 13.86 26.57
CA TYR A 522 9.53 13.02 26.18
C TYR A 522 9.00 13.42 24.80
N GLU A 523 8.75 14.73 24.59
CA GLU A 523 8.27 15.26 23.32
C GLU A 523 9.27 14.99 22.18
N GLU A 524 10.57 15.05 22.45
CA GLU A 524 11.61 14.69 21.50
C GLU A 524 11.51 13.23 21.05
N CYS A 525 11.29 12.29 21.97
CA CYS A 525 11.10 10.88 21.64
C CYS A 525 9.86 10.66 20.78
N VAL A 526 8.74 11.29 21.13
CA VAL A 526 7.49 11.23 20.35
C VAL A 526 7.69 11.80 18.95
N ASN A 527 8.34 12.96 18.83
CA ASN A 527 8.59 13.62 17.54
C ASN A 527 9.52 12.79 16.64
N LYS A 528 10.58 12.19 17.19
CA LYS A 528 11.49 11.28 16.46
C LYS A 528 10.75 10.05 15.94
N ALA A 529 9.87 9.45 16.75
CA ALA A 529 9.07 8.29 16.35
C ALA A 529 8.00 8.67 15.32
N ALA A 530 7.30 9.79 15.50
CA ALA A 530 6.27 10.29 14.57
C ALA A 530 6.87 10.61 13.19
N ALA A 531 8.05 11.22 13.14
CA ALA A 531 8.75 11.51 11.88
C ALA A 531 9.04 10.23 11.08
N LEU A 532 9.38 9.12 11.75
CA LEU A 532 9.56 7.82 11.12
C LEU A 532 8.21 7.20 10.71
N GLY A 533 7.19 7.34 11.56
CA GLY A 533 5.81 6.92 11.29
C GLY A 533 5.19 7.59 10.05
N ARG A 534 5.65 8.80 9.67
CA ARG A 534 5.22 9.46 8.42
C ARG A 534 5.43 8.61 7.18
N ALA A 535 6.45 7.75 7.15
CA ALA A 535 6.66 6.82 6.04
C ALA A 535 5.54 5.77 5.94
N VAL A 536 4.97 5.35 7.08
CA VAL A 536 3.82 4.45 7.12
C VAL A 536 2.55 5.18 6.63
N ASP A 537 2.30 6.41 7.09
CA ASP A 537 1.18 7.24 6.59
C ASP A 537 1.25 7.43 5.07
N LEU A 538 2.45 7.71 4.59
CA LEU A 538 2.68 7.91 3.17
C LEU A 538 2.47 6.60 2.41
N ALA A 539 2.96 5.47 2.91
CA ALA A 539 2.74 4.18 2.26
C ALA A 539 1.25 3.80 2.19
N GLU A 540 0.51 4.01 3.28
CA GLU A 540 -0.93 3.77 3.34
C GLU A 540 -1.66 4.64 2.30
N SER A 541 -1.39 5.94 2.26
CA SER A 541 -2.06 6.83 1.30
C SER A 541 -1.63 6.62 -0.15
N ALA A 542 -0.36 6.26 -0.38
CA ALA A 542 0.22 6.15 -1.70
C ALA A 542 -0.15 4.83 -2.40
N PHE A 543 -0.20 3.73 -1.64
CA PHE A 543 -0.29 2.38 -2.20
C PHE A 543 -1.57 1.62 -1.81
N SER A 544 -2.49 2.23 -1.04
CA SER A 544 -3.80 1.62 -0.79
C SER A 544 -4.67 1.62 -2.05
N PRO A 545 -5.15 0.44 -2.50
CA PRO A 545 -6.39 0.38 -3.27
C PRO A 545 -7.53 0.77 -2.31
N GLY A 546 -8.55 1.48 -2.79
CA GLY A 546 -9.80 1.57 -2.02
C GLY A 546 -10.29 0.16 -1.61
N PRO A 547 -11.00 0.00 -0.47
CA PRO A 547 -11.27 -1.31 0.11
C PRO A 547 -12.09 -2.19 -0.85
N SER A 548 -11.68 -3.46 -0.98
CA SER A 548 -12.48 -4.52 -1.58
C SER A 548 -12.96 -5.50 -0.50
N SER A 549 -14.23 -5.89 -0.57
CA SER A 549 -15.02 -6.59 0.44
C SER A 549 -14.57 -8.01 0.84
N SER A 550 -13.48 -8.54 0.28
CA SER A 550 -13.10 -9.96 0.39
C SER A 550 -12.08 -10.29 1.47
N GLN A 551 -11.44 -9.30 2.11
CA GLN A 551 -10.34 -9.53 3.06
C GLN A 551 -10.76 -9.64 4.54
N MET A 552 -12.07 -9.59 4.84
CA MET A 552 -12.60 -9.53 6.21
C MET A 552 -12.85 -10.89 6.88
N LEU A 553 -12.60 -12.02 6.19
CA LEU A 553 -13.04 -13.36 6.62
C LEU A 553 -11.93 -14.33 7.11
N ASP A 554 -10.64 -13.96 7.10
CA ASP A 554 -9.52 -14.92 7.25
C ASP A 554 -8.62 -14.77 8.52
N LEU A 555 -9.15 -14.33 9.68
CA LEU A 555 -8.33 -14.22 10.92
C LEU A 555 -8.35 -15.49 11.80
N PRO A 556 -7.24 -15.90 12.46
CA PRO A 556 -7.20 -17.11 13.30
C PRO A 556 -7.88 -16.93 14.68
N LEU A 557 -8.66 -17.92 15.11
CA LEU A 557 -9.34 -17.97 16.42
C LEU A 557 -8.43 -18.56 17.52
N ASP A 558 -7.47 -17.79 18.03
CA ASP A 558 -6.74 -18.11 19.27
C ASP A 558 -7.15 -17.19 20.43
N SER A 559 -6.57 -17.36 21.62
CA SER A 559 -6.94 -16.57 22.81
C SER A 559 -6.66 -15.06 22.66
N GLN A 560 -5.75 -14.66 21.77
CA GLN A 560 -5.52 -13.24 21.44
C GLN A 560 -6.52 -12.75 20.39
N GLY A 561 -6.89 -13.59 19.41
CA GLY A 561 -7.97 -13.33 18.46
C GLY A 561 -9.34 -13.17 19.15
N LEU A 562 -9.61 -13.97 20.19
CA LEU A 562 -10.81 -13.86 21.01
C LEU A 562 -10.79 -12.63 21.94
N ALA A 563 -9.62 -12.19 22.41
CA ALA A 563 -9.48 -10.94 23.17
C ALA A 563 -9.66 -9.71 22.28
N PHE A 564 -9.18 -9.77 21.03
CA PHE A 564 -9.44 -8.75 20.00
C PHE A 564 -10.93 -8.70 19.64
N LEU A 565 -11.59 -9.84 19.47
CA LEU A 565 -13.05 -9.94 19.28
C LEU A 565 -13.83 -9.45 20.50
N ALA A 566 -13.39 -9.76 21.74
CA ALA A 566 -14.05 -9.33 22.97
C ALA A 566 -13.90 -7.81 23.26
N ALA A 567 -12.77 -7.21 22.87
CA ALA A 567 -12.56 -5.76 22.94
C ALA A 567 -13.32 -4.99 21.85
N SER A 568 -13.63 -5.66 20.73
CA SER A 568 -14.39 -5.09 19.62
C SER A 568 -15.90 -5.11 19.88
N ASN A 569 -16.43 -6.17 20.51
CA ASN A 569 -17.81 -6.25 21.00
C ASN A 569 -18.01 -7.50 21.91
N PRO A 570 -18.45 -7.39 23.17
CA PRO A 570 -18.56 -8.54 24.09
C PRO A 570 -19.64 -9.58 23.75
N HIS A 571 -20.39 -9.42 22.65
CA HIS A 571 -21.44 -10.35 22.23
C HIS A 571 -20.97 -11.54 21.38
N ASP A 572 -19.73 -11.53 20.86
CA ASP A 572 -19.25 -12.58 19.94
C ASP A 572 -18.78 -13.88 20.64
N LEU A 573 -18.79 -13.91 21.98
CA LEU A 573 -18.58 -15.13 22.78
C LEU A 573 -19.81 -16.06 22.85
N LEU A 574 -20.96 -15.66 22.28
CA LEU A 574 -22.21 -16.43 22.34
C LEU A 574 -22.56 -17.21 21.05
N LEU A 575 -21.68 -17.24 20.05
CA LEU A 575 -21.96 -17.86 18.75
C LEU A 575 -21.07 -19.05 18.36
N ILE A 576 -20.51 -19.78 19.33
CA ILE A 576 -19.87 -21.07 19.06
C ILE A 576 -20.58 -22.19 19.84
N PRO A 577 -21.61 -22.84 19.27
CA PRO A 577 -22.15 -24.06 19.82
C PRO A 577 -21.16 -25.21 19.57
N GLY A 578 -20.63 -25.82 20.64
CA GLY A 578 -20.07 -27.18 20.58
C GLY A 578 -18.62 -27.41 20.99
N LEU A 579 -17.85 -26.39 21.43
CA LEU A 579 -16.41 -26.56 21.73
C LEU A 579 -16.01 -26.46 23.22
N LEU A 580 -16.96 -26.37 24.15
CA LEU A 580 -16.65 -26.37 25.59
C LEU A 580 -17.22 -27.61 26.31
N PRO A 581 -16.42 -28.34 27.12
CA PRO A 581 -16.92 -29.44 27.95
C PRO A 581 -18.01 -28.94 28.91
N ALA A 582 -19.09 -29.72 29.04
CA ALA A 582 -20.29 -29.37 29.82
C ALA A 582 -20.02 -28.97 31.30
N SER A 583 -18.87 -29.37 31.85
CA SER A 583 -18.43 -28.98 33.20
C SER A 583 -18.11 -27.49 33.35
N ILE A 584 -17.76 -26.78 32.26
CA ILE A 584 -17.48 -25.33 32.29
C ILE A 584 -18.79 -24.53 32.16
N THR A 585 -19.75 -25.02 31.38
CA THR A 585 -21.03 -24.35 31.14
C THR A 585 -21.94 -24.34 32.37
N ALA A 586 -21.88 -25.38 33.22
CA ALA A 586 -22.70 -25.50 34.43
C ALA A 586 -22.28 -24.54 35.56
N ALA A 587 -21.04 -24.06 35.59
CA ALA A 587 -20.59 -23.11 36.61
C ALA A 587 -21.03 -21.66 36.34
N ALA A 588 -21.37 -21.34 35.08
CA ALA A 588 -21.66 -19.96 34.66
C ALA A 588 -23.16 -19.60 34.66
N LEU A 589 -24.07 -20.58 34.56
CA LEU A 589 -25.48 -20.33 34.29
C LEU A 589 -26.36 -21.17 35.25
N GLY A 590 -26.84 -20.54 36.33
CA GLY A 590 -27.59 -21.21 37.40
C GLY A 590 -28.82 -22.02 36.96
N ASP A 591 -29.23 -22.95 37.84
CA ASP A 591 -30.11 -24.11 37.60
C ASP A 591 -31.42 -23.87 36.82
N GLN A 592 -31.99 -22.65 36.84
CA GLN A 592 -33.26 -22.39 36.13
C GLN A 592 -33.12 -22.16 34.62
N GLN A 593 -31.98 -21.67 34.13
CA GLN A 593 -31.77 -21.46 32.69
C GLN A 593 -31.26 -22.74 31.99
N ALA A 594 -30.49 -23.58 32.68
CA ALA A 594 -30.10 -24.90 32.19
C ALA A 594 -31.33 -25.79 31.91
N ALA A 595 -32.36 -25.74 32.77
CA ALA A 595 -33.60 -26.50 32.59
C ALA A 595 -34.47 -26.03 31.41
N SER A 596 -34.28 -24.78 30.96
CA SER A 596 -34.99 -24.21 29.82
C SER A 596 -34.27 -24.54 28.50
N TYR A 597 -32.93 -24.47 28.53
CA TYR A 597 -32.08 -24.86 27.41
C TYR A 597 -32.15 -26.38 27.15
N LEU A 598 -32.18 -27.20 28.20
CA LEU A 598 -32.38 -28.66 28.09
C LEU A 598 -33.80 -29.03 27.66
N ARG A 599 -34.83 -28.25 28.00
CA ARG A 599 -36.20 -28.45 27.48
C ARG A 599 -36.32 -28.09 26.00
N PHE A 600 -35.63 -27.05 25.56
CA PHE A 600 -35.55 -26.65 24.15
C PHE A 600 -34.78 -27.70 23.32
N ALA A 601 -33.66 -28.21 23.85
CA ALA A 601 -32.90 -29.30 23.23
C ALA A 601 -33.68 -30.63 23.19
N ALA A 602 -34.45 -30.96 24.24
CA ALA A 602 -35.31 -32.15 24.28
C ALA A 602 -36.52 -32.07 23.32
N GLN A 603 -37.03 -30.87 23.03
CA GLN A 603 -38.11 -30.67 22.06
C GLN A 603 -37.64 -30.82 20.60
N GLN A 604 -36.38 -30.49 20.29
CA GLN A 604 -35.80 -30.71 18.96
C GLN A 604 -35.49 -32.19 18.67
N PHE A 605 -35.26 -33.01 19.71
CA PHE A 605 -34.96 -34.44 19.56
C PHE A 605 -36.18 -35.36 19.40
N ALA A 606 -37.41 -34.85 19.55
CA ALA A 606 -38.64 -35.64 19.37
C ALA A 606 -39.09 -35.83 17.90
N ALA A 607 -38.37 -35.23 16.93
CA ALA A 607 -38.78 -35.24 15.52
C ALA A 607 -38.06 -36.26 14.63
N PHE A 608 -37.11 -37.06 15.12
CA PHE A 608 -36.49 -38.13 14.33
C PHE A 608 -36.30 -39.41 15.16
N GLN A 609 -37.19 -40.39 14.94
CA GLN A 609 -36.89 -41.78 15.24
C GLN A 609 -35.95 -42.34 14.15
N SER A 610 -34.95 -43.09 14.59
CA SER A 610 -33.84 -43.69 13.79
C SER A 610 -34.28 -44.58 12.62
N PRO A 611 -33.35 -44.97 11.71
CA PRO A 611 -32.60 -46.18 12.02
C PRO A 611 -31.09 -46.14 11.78
N ARG A 612 -30.42 -46.75 12.78
CA ARG A 612 -29.18 -47.56 12.80
C ARG A 612 -27.82 -46.86 12.70
N SER A 613 -26.93 -47.43 13.51
CA SER A 613 -25.80 -46.81 14.19
C SER A 613 -24.44 -47.23 13.63
N ASP A 614 -24.36 -47.57 12.34
CA ASP A 614 -23.09 -48.03 11.75
C ASP A 614 -22.51 -47.07 10.69
N ASP A 615 -23.17 -45.94 10.37
CA ASP A 615 -22.74 -45.02 9.30
C ASP A 615 -22.33 -43.60 9.77
N ILE A 616 -22.14 -43.37 11.08
CA ILE A 616 -21.82 -42.02 11.59
C ILE A 616 -20.34 -41.63 11.36
N GLU A 617 -19.43 -42.59 11.21
CA GLU A 617 -18.03 -42.29 10.86
C GLU A 617 -17.85 -41.91 9.37
N ASP A 618 -18.71 -42.38 8.46
CA ASP A 618 -18.63 -42.06 7.02
C ASP A 618 -19.25 -40.69 6.67
N ILE A 619 -20.25 -40.22 7.43
CA ILE A 619 -20.91 -38.93 7.19
C ILE A 619 -20.04 -37.76 7.67
N CYS A 620 -19.32 -37.91 8.79
CA CYS A 620 -18.37 -36.90 9.24
C CYS A 620 -17.13 -36.81 8.34
N ALA A 621 -16.74 -37.89 7.65
CA ALA A 621 -15.68 -37.85 6.65
C ALA A 621 -16.07 -37.15 5.33
N ALA A 622 -17.38 -37.05 5.03
CA ALA A 622 -17.90 -36.38 3.84
C ALA A 622 -18.08 -34.86 4.03
N ALA A 623 -18.50 -34.40 5.21
CA ALA A 623 -18.81 -32.99 5.46
C ALA A 623 -17.57 -32.08 5.56
N THR A 624 -16.38 -32.62 5.91
CA THR A 624 -15.10 -31.89 5.88
C THR A 624 -14.47 -31.77 4.48
N ARG A 625 -15.15 -32.20 3.41
CA ARG A 625 -14.67 -32.04 2.02
C ARG A 625 -15.43 -31.00 1.20
N GLU A 626 -16.45 -30.35 1.75
CA GLU A 626 -17.32 -29.42 0.99
C GLU A 626 -17.20 -27.94 1.41
N ALA A 627 -16.17 -27.55 2.16
CA ALA A 627 -15.94 -26.16 2.58
C ALA A 627 -14.80 -25.43 1.84
N ASP A 628 -14.23 -26.03 0.77
CA ASP A 628 -13.18 -25.44 -0.09
C ASP A 628 -13.64 -25.37 -1.57
N HIS A 629 -14.81 -24.78 -1.81
CA HIS A 629 -15.37 -24.71 -3.17
C HIS A 629 -15.89 -23.32 -3.55
N ASP A 630 -14.98 -22.35 -3.62
CA ASP A 630 -15.12 -21.20 -4.54
C ASP A 630 -14.48 -21.48 -5.93
N ASP A 631 -14.07 -22.73 -6.17
CA ASP A 631 -13.39 -23.17 -7.40
C ASP A 631 -14.28 -23.99 -8.35
N PHE A 632 -15.60 -23.83 -8.26
CA PHE A 632 -16.53 -24.42 -9.24
C PHE A 632 -16.83 -23.46 -10.39
N SER A 633 -15.79 -23.10 -11.14
CA SER A 633 -16.00 -22.74 -12.53
C SER A 633 -16.36 -24.02 -13.30
N PRO A 634 -17.44 -24.07 -14.09
CA PRO A 634 -17.75 -25.17 -15.02
C PRO A 634 -16.55 -25.58 -15.91
N TYR A 635 -15.57 -24.69 -16.04
CA TYR A 635 -14.29 -24.90 -16.71
C TYR A 635 -13.33 -25.87 -15.99
N HIS A 636 -13.24 -25.83 -14.67
CA HIS A 636 -12.38 -26.76 -13.90
C HIS A 636 -12.90 -28.19 -13.94
N GLU A 637 -14.23 -28.36 -13.92
CA GLU A 637 -14.87 -29.66 -14.13
C GLU A 637 -14.61 -30.19 -15.57
N MET A 638 -14.68 -29.33 -16.60
CA MET A 638 -14.35 -29.70 -17.98
C MET A 638 -12.88 -30.10 -18.16
N GLN A 639 -11.93 -29.36 -17.58
CA GLN A 639 -10.50 -29.67 -17.62
C GLN A 639 -10.18 -31.01 -16.93
N SER A 640 -10.79 -31.26 -15.76
CA SER A 640 -10.70 -32.52 -15.04
C SER A 640 -11.22 -33.71 -15.86
N LEU A 641 -12.32 -33.52 -16.59
CA LEU A 641 -12.91 -34.55 -17.45
C LEU A 641 -12.08 -34.82 -18.72
N LEU A 642 -11.46 -33.78 -19.32
CA LEU A 642 -10.58 -33.90 -20.48
C LEU A 642 -9.23 -34.55 -20.11
N GLN A 643 -8.63 -34.21 -18.96
CA GLN A 643 -7.40 -34.85 -18.46
C GLN A 643 -7.58 -36.34 -18.15
N LYS A 644 -8.80 -36.77 -17.79
CA LYS A 644 -9.11 -38.16 -17.45
C LYS A 644 -9.41 -39.07 -18.66
N GLY A 645 -9.29 -38.57 -19.89
CA GLY A 645 -9.39 -39.38 -21.10
C GLY A 645 -10.76 -40.05 -21.32
N GLN A 646 -11.82 -39.60 -20.64
CA GLN A 646 -13.16 -40.15 -20.82
C GLN A 646 -13.73 -39.71 -22.17
N GLU A 647 -14.37 -40.64 -22.87
CA GLU A 647 -14.92 -40.43 -24.20
C GLU A 647 -15.90 -39.26 -24.21
N ARG A 648 -15.77 -38.41 -25.24
CA ARG A 648 -16.58 -37.21 -25.53
C ARG A 648 -18.10 -37.41 -25.34
N GLN A 649 -18.60 -38.64 -25.30
CA GLN A 649 -20.00 -39.00 -25.09
C GLN A 649 -20.52 -38.87 -23.64
N SER A 650 -19.67 -38.96 -22.60
CA SER A 650 -20.14 -38.79 -21.20
C SER A 650 -20.50 -37.33 -20.88
N ILE A 651 -19.75 -36.37 -21.43
CA ILE A 651 -20.03 -34.93 -21.31
C ILE A 651 -21.32 -34.53 -22.06
N LEU A 652 -21.69 -35.29 -23.11
CA LEU A 652 -22.89 -35.05 -23.91
C LEU A 652 -24.20 -35.33 -23.15
N SER A 653 -24.20 -36.14 -22.09
CA SER A 653 -25.43 -36.57 -21.39
C SER A 653 -25.93 -35.55 -20.36
N LYS A 654 -25.10 -34.60 -19.90
CA LYS A 654 -25.48 -33.51 -18.97
C LYS A 654 -25.97 -32.23 -19.68
N ARG A 655 -26.25 -32.30 -20.99
CA ARG A 655 -26.60 -31.16 -21.86
C ARG A 655 -27.98 -30.57 -21.57
N LYS A 656 -28.02 -29.40 -20.91
CA LYS A 656 -28.90 -28.26 -21.30
C LYS A 656 -28.59 -26.91 -20.63
N GLU A 657 -27.86 -26.85 -19.51
CA GLU A 657 -27.76 -25.59 -18.72
C GLU A 657 -26.37 -24.92 -18.65
N TYR A 658 -25.28 -25.58 -19.07
CA TYR A 658 -23.90 -25.05 -18.90
C TYR A 658 -23.24 -24.43 -20.14
N SER A 659 -23.97 -24.22 -21.25
CA SER A 659 -23.33 -23.90 -22.55
C SER A 659 -22.84 -22.45 -22.68
N ALA A 660 -23.56 -21.46 -22.17
CA ALA A 660 -23.26 -20.05 -22.45
C ALA A 660 -22.09 -19.49 -21.61
N GLU A 661 -22.06 -19.82 -20.32
CA GLU A 661 -21.03 -19.33 -19.39
C GLU A 661 -19.66 -19.92 -19.69
N LEU A 662 -19.62 -21.22 -20.02
CA LEU A 662 -18.40 -21.90 -20.42
C LEU A 662 -17.86 -21.36 -21.75
N LEU A 663 -18.73 -21.05 -22.73
CA LEU A 663 -18.33 -20.37 -23.96
C LEU A 663 -17.75 -18.97 -23.68
N CYS A 664 -18.37 -18.20 -22.77
CA CYS A 664 -17.88 -16.88 -22.39
C CYS A 664 -16.52 -16.93 -21.69
N GLU A 665 -16.34 -17.87 -20.75
CA GLU A 665 -15.08 -18.03 -20.01
C GLU A 665 -13.94 -18.55 -20.91
N THR A 666 -14.22 -19.53 -21.77
CA THR A 666 -13.23 -20.03 -22.73
C THR A 666 -12.81 -18.95 -23.73
N THR A 667 -13.75 -18.10 -24.15
CA THR A 667 -13.49 -16.94 -25.00
C THR A 667 -12.70 -15.85 -24.28
N ARG A 668 -13.02 -15.57 -23.00
CA ARG A 668 -12.31 -14.59 -22.15
C ARG A 668 -10.84 -14.96 -21.98
N ARG A 669 -10.54 -16.26 -21.89
CA ARG A 669 -9.18 -16.81 -21.75
C ARG A 669 -8.44 -17.06 -23.07
N GLY A 670 -9.06 -16.85 -24.23
CA GLY A 670 -8.39 -17.01 -25.54
C GLY A 670 -8.16 -18.47 -25.97
N MET A 671 -8.94 -19.42 -25.44
CA MET A 671 -8.73 -20.85 -25.68
C MET A 671 -9.41 -21.33 -26.97
N LEU A 672 -8.75 -21.10 -28.09
CA LEU A 672 -9.33 -21.34 -29.42
C LEU A 672 -9.71 -22.80 -29.71
N ALA A 673 -8.92 -23.77 -29.24
CA ALA A 673 -9.16 -25.20 -29.53
C ALA A 673 -10.39 -25.74 -28.79
N GLU A 674 -10.53 -25.36 -27.53
CA GLU A 674 -11.64 -25.69 -26.63
C GLU A 674 -12.91 -24.96 -27.08
N LEU A 675 -12.79 -23.69 -27.48
CA LEU A 675 -13.90 -22.94 -28.05
C LEU A 675 -14.42 -23.57 -29.34
N LYS A 676 -13.53 -24.00 -30.25
CA LYS A 676 -13.90 -24.73 -31.48
C LYS A 676 -14.71 -25.98 -31.16
N TRP A 677 -14.25 -26.75 -30.17
CA TRP A 677 -14.92 -27.96 -29.74
C TRP A 677 -16.29 -27.66 -29.11
N LEU A 678 -16.37 -26.72 -28.17
CA LEU A 678 -17.60 -26.33 -27.48
C LEU A 678 -18.65 -25.72 -28.43
N ARG A 679 -18.22 -24.89 -29.40
CA ARG A 679 -19.11 -24.34 -30.44
C ARG A 679 -19.71 -25.42 -31.33
N GLY A 680 -18.97 -26.50 -31.60
CA GLY A 680 -19.50 -27.66 -32.33
C GLY A 680 -20.57 -28.46 -31.57
N LEU A 681 -20.73 -28.19 -30.26
CA LEU A 681 -21.64 -28.90 -29.38
C LEU A 681 -22.91 -28.10 -29.02
N CYS A 682 -22.91 -26.79 -29.26
CA CYS A 682 -23.99 -25.88 -28.88
C CYS A 682 -24.87 -25.52 -30.09
N GLN A 683 -26.16 -25.22 -29.85
CA GLN A 683 -27.01 -24.66 -30.90
C GLN A 683 -26.56 -23.24 -31.21
N HIS A 684 -26.49 -22.90 -32.50
CA HIS A 684 -26.08 -21.56 -32.94
C HIS A 684 -27.11 -20.52 -32.47
N ASN A 685 -26.66 -19.54 -31.69
CA ASN A 685 -27.46 -18.41 -31.23
C ASN A 685 -26.70 -17.12 -31.54
N ALA A 686 -27.26 -16.30 -32.41
CA ALA A 686 -26.63 -15.07 -32.89
C ALA A 686 -26.31 -14.07 -31.75
N ASP A 687 -27.14 -13.99 -30.71
CA ASP A 687 -26.94 -13.06 -29.59
C ASP A 687 -25.80 -13.53 -28.68
N ALA A 688 -25.72 -14.83 -28.41
CA ALA A 688 -24.61 -15.41 -27.65
C ALA A 688 -23.29 -15.23 -28.41
N GLU A 689 -23.30 -15.45 -29.72
CA GLU A 689 -22.13 -15.33 -30.59
C GLU A 689 -21.64 -13.87 -30.71
N SER A 690 -22.56 -12.89 -30.71
CA SER A 690 -22.24 -11.46 -30.59
C SER A 690 -21.58 -11.12 -29.26
N GLN A 691 -21.99 -11.76 -28.15
CA GLN A 691 -21.33 -11.60 -26.85
C GLN A 691 -19.92 -12.19 -26.83
N LEU A 692 -19.71 -13.36 -27.43
CA LEU A 692 -18.38 -13.95 -27.58
C LEU A 692 -17.47 -13.04 -28.41
N MET A 693 -18.00 -12.48 -29.51
CA MET A 693 -17.31 -11.49 -30.35
C MET A 693 -16.82 -10.31 -29.51
N GLY A 694 -17.68 -9.75 -28.67
CA GLY A 694 -17.33 -8.64 -27.78
C GLY A 694 -16.37 -9.01 -26.64
N ILE A 695 -16.45 -10.24 -26.11
CA ILE A 695 -15.52 -10.72 -25.06
C ILE A 695 -14.13 -10.91 -25.64
N ALA A 696 -14.00 -11.60 -26.78
CA ALA A 696 -12.70 -11.77 -27.45
C ALA A 696 -12.09 -10.42 -27.84
N ALA A 697 -12.92 -9.48 -28.30
CA ALA A 697 -12.49 -8.14 -28.69
C ALA A 697 -11.93 -7.34 -27.49
N GLY A 698 -12.63 -7.39 -26.35
CA GLY A 698 -12.22 -6.69 -25.12
C GLY A 698 -11.11 -7.37 -24.31
N ASN A 699 -10.65 -8.56 -24.71
CA ASN A 699 -9.52 -9.24 -24.07
C ASN A 699 -8.33 -9.44 -25.04
N GLY A 700 -8.41 -8.93 -26.27
CA GLY A 700 -7.27 -8.93 -27.20
C GLY A 700 -7.02 -10.25 -27.95
N HIS A 701 -8.00 -11.15 -28.05
CA HIS A 701 -7.82 -12.48 -28.66
C HIS A 701 -8.13 -12.49 -30.17
N LEU A 702 -7.21 -11.99 -30.99
CA LEU A 702 -7.38 -11.82 -32.43
C LEU A 702 -7.67 -13.13 -33.19
N ASP A 703 -7.02 -14.22 -32.81
CA ASP A 703 -7.20 -15.55 -33.40
C ASP A 703 -8.61 -16.11 -33.13
N VAL A 704 -9.15 -15.85 -31.94
CA VAL A 704 -10.53 -16.16 -31.57
C VAL A 704 -11.50 -15.30 -32.38
N LEU A 705 -11.23 -14.01 -32.55
CA LEU A 705 -12.05 -13.14 -33.40
C LEU A 705 -12.11 -13.64 -34.85
N GLN A 706 -10.96 -13.96 -35.42
CA GLN A 706 -10.83 -14.54 -36.77
C GLN A 706 -11.62 -15.84 -36.90
N HIS A 707 -11.54 -16.69 -35.88
CA HIS A 707 -12.26 -17.94 -35.89
C HIS A 707 -13.78 -17.77 -35.78
N LEU A 708 -14.28 -16.90 -34.90
CA LEU A 708 -15.70 -16.60 -34.75
C LEU A 708 -16.33 -16.06 -36.05
N ARG A 709 -15.51 -15.38 -36.87
CA ARG A 709 -15.89 -14.89 -38.21
C ARG A 709 -15.61 -15.87 -39.34
N SER A 710 -14.83 -16.93 -39.11
CA SER A 710 -14.58 -18.00 -40.07
C SER A 710 -15.69 -19.06 -40.03
N GLY A 711 -16.28 -19.39 -41.18
CA GLY A 711 -17.28 -20.46 -41.30
C GLY A 711 -18.60 -20.04 -41.95
N PRO A 712 -19.54 -20.98 -42.12
CA PRO A 712 -20.79 -20.76 -42.87
C PRO A 712 -21.77 -19.81 -42.17
N ASN A 713 -21.68 -19.62 -40.85
CA ASN A 713 -22.54 -18.74 -40.07
C ASN A 713 -21.70 -17.81 -39.17
N PRO A 714 -21.14 -16.72 -39.72
CA PRO A 714 -20.18 -15.89 -39.00
C PRO A 714 -20.86 -15.07 -37.88
N ALA A 715 -20.20 -14.93 -36.74
CA ALA A 715 -20.75 -14.21 -35.59
C ALA A 715 -21.06 -12.73 -35.92
N PRO A 716 -22.16 -12.15 -35.36
CA PRO A 716 -22.48 -10.74 -35.53
C PRO A 716 -21.43 -9.83 -34.87
N TRP A 717 -21.22 -8.64 -35.43
CA TRP A 717 -20.22 -7.69 -34.96
C TRP A 717 -20.48 -7.13 -33.54
N GLY A 718 -21.75 -6.90 -33.17
CA GLY A 718 -22.11 -6.33 -31.86
C GLY A 718 -21.38 -5.03 -31.52
N ASN A 719 -20.98 -4.87 -30.25
CA ASN A 719 -20.18 -3.73 -29.75
C ASN A 719 -18.67 -4.02 -29.77
N SER A 720 -18.19 -4.90 -30.67
CA SER A 720 -16.81 -5.40 -30.64
C SER A 720 -15.76 -4.30 -30.86
N CYS A 721 -15.98 -3.36 -31.77
CA CYS A 721 -15.08 -2.22 -31.96
C CYS A 721 -14.88 -1.39 -30.68
N ASN A 722 -15.98 -1.09 -29.97
CA ASN A 722 -15.92 -0.30 -28.73
C ASN A 722 -15.22 -1.08 -27.59
N ARG A 723 -15.35 -2.41 -27.55
CA ARG A 723 -14.61 -3.24 -26.59
C ARG A 723 -13.14 -3.41 -26.95
N ALA A 724 -12.78 -3.36 -28.23
CA ALA A 724 -11.41 -3.50 -28.71
C ALA A 724 -10.57 -2.21 -28.64
N VAL A 725 -11.08 -1.12 -28.05
CA VAL A 725 -10.38 0.19 -28.00
C VAL A 725 -8.96 0.09 -27.40
N GLU A 726 -8.74 -0.79 -26.42
CA GLU A 726 -7.41 -1.03 -25.82
C GLU A 726 -6.53 -2.03 -26.60
N HIS A 727 -7.10 -2.72 -27.59
CA HIS A 727 -6.45 -3.79 -28.35
C HIS A 727 -6.38 -3.42 -29.83
N THR A 728 -5.38 -2.60 -30.18
CA THR A 728 -5.23 -1.99 -31.51
C THR A 728 -5.25 -3.00 -32.66
N ASP A 729 -4.62 -4.18 -32.51
CA ASP A 729 -4.59 -5.20 -33.57
C ASP A 729 -5.97 -5.85 -33.80
N CYS A 730 -6.70 -6.12 -32.72
CA CYS A 730 -8.09 -6.58 -32.78
C CYS A 730 -8.99 -5.53 -33.44
N LEU A 731 -8.84 -4.26 -33.06
CA LEU A 731 -9.64 -3.17 -33.61
C LEU A 731 -9.37 -2.95 -35.10
N LYS A 732 -8.09 -2.90 -35.51
CA LYS A 732 -7.71 -2.78 -36.92
C LYS A 732 -8.29 -3.92 -37.75
N TRP A 733 -8.17 -5.16 -37.27
CA TRP A 733 -8.72 -6.32 -37.94
C TRP A 733 -10.25 -6.29 -38.04
N LEU A 734 -10.94 -5.88 -36.97
CA LEU A 734 -12.40 -5.73 -36.97
C LEU A 734 -12.84 -4.74 -38.07
N LEU A 735 -12.17 -3.59 -38.15
CA LEU A 735 -12.48 -2.54 -39.13
C LEU A 735 -12.14 -2.96 -40.57
N GLU A 736 -10.99 -3.60 -40.80
CA GLU A 736 -10.62 -4.16 -42.12
C GLU A 736 -11.60 -5.24 -42.60
N SER A 737 -12.20 -5.96 -41.65
CA SER A 737 -13.17 -7.01 -41.90
C SER A 737 -14.59 -6.49 -42.09
N GLY A 738 -14.81 -5.17 -42.00
CA GLY A 738 -16.11 -4.52 -42.23
C GLY A 738 -16.99 -4.39 -40.99
N CYS A 739 -16.43 -4.45 -39.77
CA CYS A 739 -17.14 -4.10 -38.55
C CYS A 739 -17.40 -2.58 -38.52
N PRO A 740 -18.65 -2.11 -38.32
CA PRO A 740 -18.94 -0.69 -38.32
C PRO A 740 -18.24 0.02 -37.14
N CYS A 741 -17.55 1.13 -37.44
CA CYS A 741 -17.02 2.01 -36.42
C CYS A 741 -18.11 3.00 -35.99
N GLN A 742 -18.34 3.11 -34.69
CA GLN A 742 -19.33 4.05 -34.12
C GLN A 742 -18.61 5.20 -33.41
N ASP A 743 -19.28 6.34 -33.27
CA ASP A 743 -18.80 7.54 -32.56
C ASP A 743 -18.21 7.22 -31.19
N ARG A 744 -18.81 6.27 -30.46
CA ARG A 744 -18.32 5.81 -29.16
C ARG A 744 -16.94 5.16 -29.21
N THR A 745 -16.63 4.46 -30.30
CA THR A 745 -15.30 3.86 -30.51
C THR A 745 -14.26 4.97 -30.70
N LEU A 746 -14.58 5.99 -31.50
CA LEU A 746 -13.71 7.16 -31.67
C LEU A 746 -13.53 7.93 -30.36
N ARG A 747 -14.62 8.17 -29.62
CA ARG A 747 -14.57 8.80 -28.30
C ARG A 747 -13.69 8.00 -27.32
N GLY A 748 -13.84 6.68 -27.30
CA GLY A 748 -13.03 5.80 -26.44
C GLY A 748 -11.54 5.84 -26.78
N LEU A 749 -11.19 5.84 -28.08
CA LEU A 749 -9.81 6.00 -28.54
C LEU A 749 -9.25 7.39 -28.20
N ALA A 750 -10.05 8.44 -28.40
CA ALA A 750 -9.66 9.81 -28.13
C ALA A 750 -9.44 10.06 -26.62
N GLY A 751 -10.36 9.58 -25.77
CA GLY A 751 -10.26 9.62 -24.31
C GLY A 751 -9.03 8.93 -23.73
N ARG A 752 -8.42 8.03 -24.50
CA ARG A 752 -7.22 7.28 -24.10
C ARG A 752 -5.96 7.72 -24.83
N GLY A 753 -6.03 8.74 -25.68
CA GLY A 753 -4.87 9.29 -26.37
C GLY A 753 -4.33 8.43 -27.54
N HIS A 754 -5.11 7.52 -28.11
CA HIS A 754 -4.67 6.62 -29.19
C HIS A 754 -4.62 7.31 -30.57
N LEU A 755 -3.73 8.30 -30.72
CA LEU A 755 -3.56 9.10 -31.94
C LEU A 755 -3.27 8.25 -33.19
N ASP A 756 -2.29 7.36 -33.13
CA ASP A 756 -1.88 6.54 -34.29
C ASP A 756 -3.03 5.67 -34.82
N THR A 757 -3.85 5.14 -33.91
CA THR A 757 -5.01 4.33 -34.27
C THR A 757 -6.10 5.18 -34.91
N LEU A 758 -6.36 6.40 -34.40
CA LEU A 758 -7.32 7.32 -35.00
C LEU A 758 -6.87 7.82 -36.38
N GLN A 759 -5.58 8.14 -36.54
CA GLN A 759 -4.97 8.47 -37.84
C GLN A 759 -5.10 7.33 -38.83
N TRP A 760 -4.82 6.11 -38.38
CA TRP A 760 -4.99 4.91 -39.20
C TRP A 760 -6.45 4.74 -39.63
N ILE A 761 -7.41 4.82 -38.70
CA ILE A 761 -8.86 4.70 -39.01
C ILE A 761 -9.28 5.71 -40.07
N ARG A 762 -8.81 6.96 -39.97
CA ARG A 762 -9.15 8.02 -40.91
C ARG A 762 -8.55 7.79 -42.31
N ALA A 763 -7.34 7.25 -42.37
CA ALA A 763 -6.62 7.02 -43.63
C ALA A 763 -7.02 5.69 -44.32
N HIS A 764 -7.54 4.71 -43.57
CA HIS A 764 -7.70 3.36 -44.09
C HIS A 764 -8.96 3.19 -44.94
N PRO A 765 -8.86 2.73 -46.20
CA PRO A 765 -10.01 2.68 -47.14
C PRO A 765 -11.19 1.80 -46.68
N ARG A 766 -10.94 0.81 -45.83
CA ARG A 766 -11.96 -0.14 -45.32
C ARG A 766 -12.55 0.27 -43.96
N ALA A 767 -11.90 1.18 -43.23
CA ALA A 767 -12.38 1.69 -41.96
C ALA A 767 -13.30 2.90 -42.19
N VAL A 768 -14.42 2.68 -42.89
CA VAL A 768 -15.34 3.78 -43.26
C VAL A 768 -16.04 4.31 -42.02
N VAL A 769 -15.66 5.52 -41.59
CA VAL A 769 -16.31 6.27 -40.52
C VAL A 769 -17.03 7.48 -41.12
N PRO A 770 -18.34 7.68 -40.86
CA PRO A 770 -19.05 8.88 -41.29
C PRO A 770 -18.35 10.16 -40.79
N SER A 771 -18.30 11.21 -41.61
CA SER A 771 -17.71 12.49 -41.18
C SER A 771 -18.43 13.07 -39.95
N SER A 772 -19.73 12.79 -39.78
CA SER A 772 -20.53 13.21 -38.61
C SER A 772 -20.10 12.56 -37.29
N SER A 773 -19.37 11.45 -37.33
CA SER A 773 -18.87 10.76 -36.14
C SER A 773 -17.68 11.47 -35.49
N TRP A 774 -17.01 12.36 -36.23
CA TRP A 774 -15.93 13.23 -35.76
C TRP A 774 -16.53 14.50 -35.15
N ASN A 775 -17.20 14.38 -34.00
CA ASN A 775 -18.03 15.42 -33.39
C ASN A 775 -17.43 16.02 -32.10
N THR A 776 -18.18 16.93 -31.44
CA THR A 776 -17.77 17.62 -30.21
C THR A 776 -17.38 16.68 -29.07
N THR A 777 -18.02 15.51 -28.98
CA THR A 777 -17.72 14.54 -27.91
C THR A 777 -16.39 13.83 -28.10
N VAL A 778 -15.94 13.65 -29.35
CA VAL A 778 -14.65 13.02 -29.66
C VAL A 778 -13.50 13.97 -29.32
N ILE A 779 -13.61 15.23 -29.73
CA ILE A 779 -12.57 16.24 -29.43
C ILE A 779 -12.55 16.59 -27.93
N ALA A 780 -13.70 16.62 -27.25
CA ALA A 780 -13.74 16.78 -25.78
C ALA A 780 -13.06 15.61 -25.06
N ALA A 781 -13.30 14.36 -25.52
CA ALA A 781 -12.59 13.20 -24.97
C ALA A 781 -11.08 13.25 -25.23
N ALA A 782 -10.63 13.80 -26.36
CA ALA A 782 -9.20 14.02 -26.57
C ALA A 782 -8.59 14.96 -25.53
N VAL A 783 -9.32 15.98 -25.07
CA VAL A 783 -8.90 16.84 -23.95
C VAL A 783 -8.79 16.03 -22.65
N GLU A 784 -9.73 15.12 -22.38
CA GLU A 784 -9.69 14.23 -21.20
C GLU A 784 -8.38 13.41 -21.17
N SER A 785 -7.84 13.02 -22.32
CA SER A 785 -6.56 12.29 -22.43
C SER A 785 -5.30 13.12 -22.17
N SER A 786 -5.43 14.45 -22.03
CA SER A 786 -4.31 15.41 -21.90
C SER A 786 -3.27 15.32 -23.04
N SER A 787 -3.69 14.87 -24.24
CA SER A 787 -2.84 14.76 -25.42
C SER A 787 -3.05 15.94 -26.37
N LEU A 788 -2.23 16.98 -26.21
CA LEU A 788 -2.26 18.15 -27.10
C LEU A 788 -2.03 17.80 -28.59
N PRO A 789 -1.12 16.88 -28.96
CA PRO A 789 -0.95 16.48 -30.37
C PRO A 789 -2.21 15.84 -30.96
N LEU A 790 -2.93 15.04 -30.18
CA LEU A 790 -4.19 14.45 -30.61
C LEU A 790 -5.28 15.51 -30.79
N LEU A 791 -5.37 16.45 -29.86
CA LEU A 791 -6.31 17.56 -29.94
C LEU A 791 -6.05 18.44 -31.17
N GLN A 792 -4.79 18.78 -31.44
CA GLN A 792 -4.37 19.52 -32.63
C GLN A 792 -4.78 18.78 -33.91
N TRP A 793 -4.47 17.48 -33.99
CA TRP A 793 -4.82 16.66 -35.15
C TRP A 793 -6.33 16.56 -35.40
N LEU A 794 -7.14 16.45 -34.34
CA LEU A 794 -8.61 16.43 -34.47
C LEU A 794 -9.18 17.77 -34.95
N HIS A 795 -8.55 18.88 -34.57
CA HIS A 795 -8.99 20.21 -34.96
C HIS A 795 -8.60 20.57 -36.41
N GLU A 796 -7.42 20.14 -36.87
CA GLU A 796 -6.89 20.52 -38.17
C GLU A 796 -7.59 19.80 -39.35
N PRO A 797 -7.60 20.40 -40.57
CA PRO A 797 -8.04 19.72 -41.78
C PRO A 797 -7.18 18.46 -42.06
N PRO A 798 -7.76 17.35 -42.53
CA PRO A 798 -9.12 17.17 -43.05
C PRO A 798 -10.12 16.57 -42.02
N VAL A 799 -9.79 16.57 -40.72
CA VAL A 799 -10.70 16.05 -39.68
C VAL A 799 -11.69 17.15 -39.26
N SER A 800 -11.19 18.30 -38.83
CA SER A 800 -11.98 19.49 -38.49
C SER A 800 -13.15 19.19 -37.54
N CYS A 801 -12.89 18.48 -36.43
CA CYS A 801 -13.89 18.24 -35.40
C CYS A 801 -14.40 19.58 -34.82
N PRO A 802 -15.73 19.78 -34.74
CA PRO A 802 -16.28 20.92 -34.03
C PRO A 802 -16.01 20.78 -32.52
N TRP A 803 -15.74 21.89 -31.83
CA TRP A 803 -15.65 21.94 -30.36
C TRP A 803 -16.74 22.82 -29.76
N ASP A 804 -16.96 22.69 -28.45
CA ASP A 804 -17.80 23.56 -27.65
C ASP A 804 -17.18 23.77 -26.24
N SER A 805 -17.89 24.43 -25.33
CA SER A 805 -17.38 24.73 -23.98
C SER A 805 -17.08 23.49 -23.12
N SER A 806 -17.48 22.29 -23.53
CA SER A 806 -17.07 21.06 -22.85
C SER A 806 -15.56 20.85 -22.91
N CYS A 807 -14.89 21.28 -23.99
CA CYS A 807 -13.43 21.17 -24.14
C CYS A 807 -12.68 22.04 -23.12
N THR A 808 -13.09 23.30 -22.94
CA THR A 808 -12.47 24.19 -21.94
C THR A 808 -12.79 23.75 -20.52
N THR A 809 -13.98 23.18 -20.28
CA THR A 809 -14.36 22.60 -18.99
C THR A 809 -13.54 21.35 -18.66
N ALA A 810 -13.35 20.44 -19.63
CA ALA A 810 -12.54 19.24 -19.48
C ALA A 810 -11.06 19.58 -19.22
N ALA A 811 -10.50 20.54 -19.97
CA ALA A 811 -9.12 21.00 -19.74
C ALA A 811 -8.94 21.59 -18.34
N ALA A 812 -9.95 22.32 -17.84
CA ALA A 812 -9.93 22.87 -16.48
C ALA A 812 -10.02 21.79 -15.40
N TRP A 813 -10.85 20.75 -15.59
CA TRP A 813 -10.91 19.58 -14.69
C TRP A 813 -9.59 18.80 -14.65
N ASN A 814 -8.90 18.69 -15.78
CA ASN A 814 -7.59 18.06 -15.87
C ASN A 814 -6.45 18.93 -15.33
N SER A 815 -6.73 20.17 -14.94
CA SER A 815 -5.70 21.16 -14.56
C SER A 815 -4.64 21.40 -15.65
N ASP A 816 -5.00 21.20 -16.92
CA ASP A 816 -4.11 21.35 -18.08
C ASP A 816 -4.20 22.78 -18.66
N LEU A 817 -3.44 23.70 -18.05
CA LEU A 817 -3.38 25.10 -18.48
C LEU A 817 -2.84 25.28 -19.91
N PRO A 818 -1.78 24.55 -20.36
CA PRO A 818 -1.33 24.61 -21.75
C PRO A 818 -2.42 24.26 -22.78
N THR A 819 -3.18 23.18 -22.57
CA THR A 819 -4.27 22.80 -23.47
C THR A 819 -5.40 23.83 -23.46
N LEU A 820 -5.72 24.37 -22.28
CA LEU A 820 -6.72 25.43 -22.13
C LEU A 820 -6.29 26.73 -22.84
N GLN A 821 -5.02 27.11 -22.74
CA GLN A 821 -4.43 28.24 -23.48
C GLN A 821 -4.47 28.01 -24.99
N TRP A 822 -4.12 26.80 -25.43
CA TRP A 822 -4.15 26.44 -26.84
C TRP A 822 -5.57 26.53 -27.41
N LEU A 823 -6.58 25.95 -26.72
CA LEU A 823 -8.00 26.03 -27.10
C LEU A 823 -8.51 27.47 -27.24
N ARG A 824 -7.99 28.37 -26.41
CA ARG A 824 -8.34 29.81 -26.43
C ARG A 824 -7.62 30.61 -27.50
N ALA A 825 -6.48 30.13 -28.00
CA ALA A 825 -5.69 30.78 -29.03
C ALA A 825 -6.19 30.52 -30.47
N GLN A 826 -7.13 29.58 -30.66
CA GLN A 826 -7.65 29.21 -31.98
C GLN A 826 -8.67 30.22 -32.53
N ASP A 827 -8.98 30.16 -33.82
CA ASP A 827 -9.99 31.00 -34.48
C ASP A 827 -11.07 30.15 -35.19
N PRO A 828 -12.35 30.18 -34.77
CA PRO A 828 -12.87 30.90 -33.60
C PRO A 828 -12.46 30.23 -32.29
N PRO A 829 -12.22 30.98 -31.21
CA PRO A 829 -11.63 30.42 -30.00
C PRO A 829 -12.66 29.61 -29.22
N CYS A 830 -12.22 28.52 -28.57
CA CYS A 830 -13.14 27.62 -27.88
C CYS A 830 -13.93 28.37 -26.77
N PRO A 831 -15.27 28.23 -26.68
CA PRO A 831 -16.08 29.03 -25.76
C PRO A 831 -15.74 28.81 -24.28
N LEU A 832 -15.84 29.87 -23.47
CA LEU A 832 -15.70 29.83 -22.01
C LEU A 832 -17.09 29.97 -21.36
N THR A 833 -17.36 29.14 -20.36
CA THR A 833 -18.56 29.24 -19.51
C THR A 833 -18.15 29.18 -18.04
N SER A 834 -19.07 29.48 -17.12
CA SER A 834 -18.81 29.41 -15.67
C SER A 834 -18.41 28.01 -15.20
N HIS A 835 -18.71 26.96 -15.97
CA HIS A 835 -18.25 25.60 -15.72
C HIS A 835 -16.73 25.46 -15.73
N ALA A 836 -16.01 26.19 -16.59
CA ALA A 836 -14.55 26.15 -16.61
C ALA A 836 -13.94 26.81 -15.34
N ALA A 837 -14.50 27.93 -14.90
CA ALA A 837 -14.11 28.58 -13.64
C ALA A 837 -14.43 27.68 -12.44
N ARG A 838 -15.62 27.06 -12.41
CA ARG A 838 -16.01 26.08 -11.40
C ARG A 838 -15.05 24.89 -11.35
N ALA A 839 -14.71 24.31 -12.50
CA ALA A 839 -13.81 23.17 -12.59
C ALA A 839 -12.42 23.53 -12.05
N ALA A 840 -11.85 24.66 -12.48
CA ALA A 840 -10.56 25.14 -11.95
C ALA A 840 -10.61 25.36 -10.43
N ALA A 841 -11.73 25.86 -9.90
CA ALA A 841 -11.95 26.03 -8.47
C ALA A 841 -12.05 24.70 -7.71
N ALA A 842 -12.82 23.74 -8.23
CA ALA A 842 -12.97 22.40 -7.65
C ALA A 842 -11.65 21.61 -7.64
N CYS A 843 -10.79 21.82 -8.64
CA CYS A 843 -9.45 21.23 -8.73
C CYS A 843 -8.39 21.95 -7.88
N GLY A 844 -8.71 23.08 -7.24
CA GLY A 844 -7.75 23.82 -6.41
C GLY A 844 -6.69 24.61 -7.20
N ASN A 845 -6.89 24.86 -8.49
CA ASN A 845 -5.89 25.49 -9.36
C ASN A 845 -6.07 27.01 -9.45
N LEU A 846 -5.55 27.74 -8.45
CA LEU A 846 -5.62 29.21 -8.37
C LEU A 846 -5.00 29.93 -9.59
N PRO A 847 -3.79 29.56 -10.08
CA PRO A 847 -3.22 30.18 -11.28
C PRO A 847 -4.11 30.03 -12.52
N MET A 848 -4.73 28.86 -12.70
CA MET A 848 -5.66 28.62 -13.81
C MET A 848 -6.94 29.45 -13.66
N LEU A 849 -7.51 29.51 -12.45
CA LEU A 849 -8.70 30.34 -12.21
C LEU A 849 -8.41 31.84 -12.44
N GLN A 850 -7.24 32.31 -12.03
CA GLN A 850 -6.73 33.66 -12.31
C GLN A 850 -6.62 33.91 -13.81
N TRP A 851 -6.04 32.96 -14.54
CA TRP A 851 -5.89 33.06 -15.98
C TRP A 851 -7.25 33.04 -16.69
N LEU A 852 -8.15 32.13 -16.32
CA LEU A 852 -9.52 32.07 -16.85
C LEU A 852 -10.24 33.40 -16.65
N ARG A 853 -10.08 34.02 -15.47
CA ARG A 853 -10.67 35.31 -15.19
C ARG A 853 -10.08 36.42 -16.07
N ALA A 854 -8.77 36.43 -16.27
CA ALA A 854 -8.10 37.38 -17.18
C ALA A 854 -8.56 37.22 -18.64
N GLN A 855 -8.96 36.01 -19.05
CA GLN A 855 -9.55 35.73 -20.36
C GLN A 855 -11.04 36.11 -20.48
N GLY A 856 -11.63 36.73 -19.46
CA GLY A 856 -13.04 37.12 -19.45
C GLY A 856 -14.00 35.96 -19.21
N CYS A 857 -13.54 34.84 -18.63
CA CYS A 857 -14.41 33.74 -18.25
C CYS A 857 -15.49 34.23 -17.26
N PRO A 858 -16.79 33.97 -17.51
CA PRO A 858 -17.83 34.25 -16.53
C PRO A 858 -17.66 33.31 -15.32
N TRP A 859 -18.08 33.77 -14.15
CA TRP A 859 -18.21 32.93 -12.95
C TRP A 859 -19.58 33.13 -12.32
N ASP A 860 -20.01 32.16 -11.54
CA ASP A 860 -21.22 32.19 -10.74
C ASP A 860 -20.93 31.64 -9.33
N ALA A 861 -21.96 31.48 -8.51
CA ALA A 861 -21.81 31.03 -7.13
C ALA A 861 -21.18 29.63 -7.04
N MET A 862 -21.24 28.84 -8.11
CA MET A 862 -20.64 27.51 -8.16
C MET A 862 -19.10 27.55 -8.20
N CYS A 863 -18.50 28.69 -8.54
CA CYS A 863 -17.05 28.89 -8.43
C CYS A 863 -16.61 28.97 -6.95
N CYS A 864 -17.29 29.77 -6.13
CA CYS A 864 -17.06 29.78 -4.67
C CYS A 864 -17.40 28.42 -4.03
N TYR A 865 -18.47 27.76 -4.48
CA TYR A 865 -18.77 26.37 -4.11
C TYR A 865 -17.58 25.45 -4.39
N GLY A 866 -17.02 25.49 -5.61
CA GLY A 866 -15.90 24.63 -6.01
C GLY A 866 -14.65 24.89 -5.16
N ALA A 867 -14.34 26.15 -4.87
CA ALA A 867 -13.23 26.51 -4.00
C ALA A 867 -13.44 26.03 -2.55
N ALA A 868 -14.66 26.15 -2.03
CA ALA A 868 -15.04 25.66 -0.71
C ALA A 868 -15.04 24.13 -0.62
N ASP A 869 -15.51 23.43 -1.65
CA ASP A 869 -15.50 21.96 -1.77
C ASP A 869 -14.07 21.41 -1.87
N ASN A 870 -13.17 22.15 -2.52
CA ASN A 870 -11.74 21.83 -2.52
C ASN A 870 -11.07 22.11 -1.15
N GLY A 871 -11.68 22.95 -0.29
CA GLY A 871 -11.08 23.41 0.96
C GLY A 871 -10.04 24.53 0.78
N SER A 872 -10.07 25.25 -0.35
CA SER A 872 -9.06 26.26 -0.69
C SER A 872 -9.47 27.67 -0.25
N ILE A 873 -9.06 28.04 0.97
CA ILE A 873 -9.29 29.40 1.51
C ILE A 873 -8.61 30.47 0.65
N ALA A 874 -7.43 30.19 0.08
CA ALA A 874 -6.69 31.12 -0.77
C ALA A 874 -7.49 31.49 -2.04
N MET A 875 -8.20 30.53 -2.63
CA MET A 875 -9.05 30.78 -3.79
C MET A 875 -10.29 31.58 -3.42
N LEU A 876 -10.90 31.31 -2.27
CA LEU A 876 -12.02 32.10 -1.75
C LEU A 876 -11.61 33.56 -1.48
N HIS A 877 -10.47 33.78 -0.81
CA HIS A 877 -9.89 35.11 -0.62
C HIS A 877 -9.69 35.83 -1.95
N TRP A 878 -9.01 35.18 -2.89
CA TRP A 878 -8.69 35.79 -4.17
C TRP A 878 -9.96 36.10 -4.99
N ALA A 879 -10.92 35.17 -5.06
CA ALA A 879 -12.14 35.33 -5.84
C ALA A 879 -13.06 36.43 -5.27
N ARG A 880 -13.02 36.63 -3.96
CA ARG A 880 -13.80 37.68 -3.27
C ARG A 880 -13.14 39.04 -3.26
N ALA A 881 -11.82 39.11 -3.43
CA ALA A 881 -11.05 40.36 -3.55
C ALA A 881 -11.14 41.03 -4.94
N GLN A 882 -11.91 40.47 -5.88
CA GLN A 882 -12.01 40.94 -7.26
C GLN A 882 -12.89 42.18 -7.36
N HIS A 883 -12.63 43.05 -8.35
CA HIS A 883 -13.43 44.27 -8.57
C HIS A 883 -14.95 43.97 -8.66
N VAL A 884 -15.31 42.88 -9.32
CA VAL A 884 -16.63 42.25 -9.18
C VAL A 884 -16.40 40.94 -8.43
N PRO A 885 -16.68 40.87 -7.11
CA PRO A 885 -16.47 39.67 -6.32
C PRO A 885 -17.25 38.48 -6.92
N CYS A 886 -16.64 37.29 -6.90
CA CYS A 886 -17.38 36.08 -7.24
C CYS A 886 -18.58 35.94 -6.29
N PRO A 887 -19.81 35.73 -6.80
CA PRO A 887 -20.96 35.52 -5.93
C PRO A 887 -20.77 34.24 -5.10
N TRP A 888 -21.46 34.18 -3.97
CA TRP A 888 -21.57 32.99 -3.12
C TRP A 888 -23.03 32.81 -2.72
N ASN A 889 -23.37 31.65 -2.19
CA ASN A 889 -24.69 31.31 -1.66
C ASN A 889 -24.53 30.20 -0.60
N GLU A 890 -25.65 29.72 -0.09
CA GLU A 890 -25.72 28.69 0.96
C GLU A 890 -24.94 27.43 0.60
N MET A 891 -24.87 27.09 -0.69
CA MET A 891 -24.11 25.94 -1.20
C MET A 891 -22.61 26.07 -0.91
N SER A 892 -22.05 27.28 -0.92
CA SER A 892 -20.62 27.50 -0.60
C SER A 892 -20.33 27.16 0.87
N THR A 893 -21.24 27.53 1.77
CA THR A 893 -21.16 27.17 3.19
C THR A 893 -21.39 25.68 3.40
N GLN A 894 -22.35 25.08 2.67
CA GLN A 894 -22.60 23.63 2.70
C GLN A 894 -21.39 22.82 2.24
N ALA A 895 -20.73 23.23 1.16
CA ALA A 895 -19.52 22.59 0.66
C ALA A 895 -18.38 22.64 1.68
N ALA A 896 -18.15 23.80 2.29
CA ALA A 896 -17.14 23.95 3.35
C ALA A 896 -17.48 23.10 4.60
N ALA A 897 -18.76 23.01 4.97
CA ALA A 897 -19.21 22.22 6.11
C ALA A 897 -19.07 20.70 5.90
N GLY A 898 -19.08 20.22 4.65
CA GLY A 898 -18.84 18.83 4.29
C GLY A 898 -17.36 18.40 4.30
N LYS A 899 -16.45 19.23 4.83
CA LYS A 899 -15.02 18.95 4.91
C LYS A 899 -14.56 18.92 6.37
N PRO A 900 -13.54 18.12 6.72
CA PRO A 900 -13.02 18.03 8.09
C PRO A 900 -12.17 19.24 8.53
N SER A 901 -12.25 20.37 7.81
CA SER A 901 -11.51 21.60 8.12
C SER A 901 -12.45 22.77 8.35
N LEU A 902 -12.27 23.45 9.49
CA LEU A 902 -13.08 24.61 9.89
C LEU A 902 -12.65 25.91 9.21
N GLU A 903 -11.46 25.99 8.61
CA GLU A 903 -10.87 27.26 8.17
C GLU A 903 -11.72 28.00 7.13
N CYS A 904 -12.13 27.30 6.06
CA CYS A 904 -13.01 27.89 5.04
C CYS A 904 -14.34 28.33 5.62
N LEU A 905 -14.91 27.53 6.53
CA LEU A 905 -16.22 27.78 7.13
C LEU A 905 -16.18 28.98 8.10
N GLN A 906 -15.14 29.06 8.93
CA GLN A 906 -14.87 30.20 9.81
C GLN A 906 -14.66 31.48 8.99
N TRP A 907 -13.89 31.38 7.90
CA TRP A 907 -13.65 32.52 7.03
C TRP A 907 -14.91 33.02 6.35
N LEU A 908 -15.72 32.12 5.76
CA LEU A 908 -17.01 32.44 5.14
C LEU A 908 -17.97 33.11 6.13
N ARG A 909 -17.93 32.69 7.40
CA ARG A 909 -18.73 33.27 8.47
C ARG A 909 -18.24 34.64 8.93
N ALA A 910 -16.94 34.90 8.85
CA ALA A 910 -16.33 36.17 9.28
C ALA A 910 -16.51 37.33 8.27
N GLN A 911 -17.09 37.08 7.09
CA GLN A 911 -17.29 38.11 6.05
C GLN A 911 -18.47 39.04 6.37
N ASP A 912 -18.47 40.23 5.75
CA ASP A 912 -19.58 41.21 5.84
C ASP A 912 -20.13 41.58 4.44
N PRO A 913 -21.40 41.24 4.11
CA PRO A 913 -22.26 40.32 4.86
C PRO A 913 -21.71 38.88 4.83
N PRO A 914 -21.99 38.05 5.86
CA PRO A 914 -21.50 36.68 5.90
C PRO A 914 -22.10 35.85 4.76
N CYS A 915 -21.37 34.83 4.31
CA CYS A 915 -21.94 33.86 3.37
C CYS A 915 -23.18 33.20 4.03
N PRO A 916 -24.35 33.18 3.36
CA PRO A 916 -25.55 32.64 3.96
C PRO A 916 -25.39 31.14 4.23
N TRP A 917 -26.18 30.62 5.16
CA TRP A 917 -26.29 29.20 5.45
C TRP A 917 -27.75 28.78 5.57
N ASN A 918 -28.01 27.49 5.41
CA ASN A 918 -29.31 26.87 5.61
C ASN A 918 -29.12 25.50 6.29
N THR A 919 -30.19 24.72 6.42
CA THR A 919 -30.13 23.38 7.03
C THR A 919 -29.16 22.45 6.32
N GLY A 920 -28.91 22.66 5.02
CA GLY A 920 -27.93 21.94 4.22
C GLY A 920 -26.51 21.96 4.78
N ALA A 921 -26.08 23.03 5.46
CA ALA A 921 -24.76 23.09 6.08
C ALA A 921 -24.63 22.13 7.28
N CYS A 922 -25.65 22.05 8.13
CA CYS A 922 -25.70 21.05 9.21
C CYS A 922 -25.81 19.62 8.66
N VAL A 923 -26.60 19.42 7.60
CA VAL A 923 -26.74 18.12 6.90
C VAL A 923 -25.38 17.66 6.34
N ALA A 924 -24.64 18.55 5.67
CA ALA A 924 -23.31 18.23 5.14
C ALA A 924 -22.28 17.96 6.26
N ALA A 925 -22.29 18.75 7.33
CA ALA A 925 -21.45 18.49 8.50
C ALA A 925 -21.78 17.14 9.15
N ALA A 926 -23.06 16.77 9.24
CA ALA A 926 -23.47 15.49 9.80
C ALA A 926 -23.01 14.28 8.97
N SER A 927 -22.81 14.45 7.66
CA SER A 927 -22.20 13.43 6.80
C SER A 927 -20.67 13.36 6.86
N ALA A 928 -20.01 14.39 7.41
CA ALA A 928 -18.57 14.57 7.29
C ALA A 928 -17.84 14.57 8.65
N ASP A 929 -18.15 15.53 9.54
CA ASP A 929 -17.39 15.75 10.77
C ASP A 929 -18.24 16.30 11.93
N PHE A 930 -18.11 15.65 13.10
CA PHE A 930 -18.88 16.01 14.30
C PHE A 930 -18.42 17.32 14.95
N GLY A 931 -17.13 17.65 14.87
CA GLY A 931 -16.58 18.92 15.36
C GLY A 931 -17.13 20.11 14.56
N VAL A 932 -17.21 19.99 13.24
CA VAL A 932 -17.80 21.00 12.35
C VAL A 932 -19.27 21.24 12.67
N LEU A 933 -20.05 20.18 12.87
CA LEU A 933 -21.45 20.29 13.25
C LEU A 933 -21.63 21.02 14.60
N LYS A 934 -20.80 20.69 15.61
CA LYS A 934 -20.79 21.40 16.89
C LYS A 934 -20.45 22.87 16.73
N TRP A 935 -19.47 23.19 15.90
CA TRP A 935 -19.05 24.57 15.64
C TRP A 935 -20.17 25.41 14.99
N LEU A 936 -20.84 24.86 13.97
CA LEU A 936 -21.98 25.51 13.28
C LEU A 936 -23.12 25.87 14.26
N ARG A 937 -23.34 25.01 15.25
CA ARG A 937 -24.39 25.18 16.27
C ARG A 937 -23.99 26.11 17.41
N ALA A 938 -22.70 26.35 17.59
CA ALA A 938 -22.18 27.31 18.57
C ALA A 938 -22.20 28.77 18.07
N GLN A 939 -22.54 29.02 16.80
CA GLN A 939 -22.56 30.38 16.22
C GLN A 939 -23.81 31.18 16.63
N ASP A 940 -23.78 32.51 16.45
CA ASP A 940 -24.93 33.40 16.65
C ASP A 940 -25.30 34.17 15.35
N PRO A 941 -26.55 34.05 14.84
CA PRO A 941 -27.53 33.02 15.19
C PRO A 941 -26.98 31.62 14.83
N PRO A 942 -27.40 30.54 15.50
CA PRO A 942 -26.84 29.23 15.22
C PRO A 942 -27.38 28.67 13.90
N CYS A 943 -26.55 27.93 13.16
CA CYS A 943 -26.94 27.38 11.85
C CYS A 943 -28.18 26.48 12.02
N PRO A 944 -29.26 26.67 11.23
CA PRO A 944 -30.47 25.87 11.39
C PRO A 944 -30.19 24.39 11.08
N TRP A 945 -30.93 23.50 11.73
CA TRP A 945 -30.96 22.07 11.43
C TRP A 945 -32.41 21.59 11.30
N ASP A 946 -32.59 20.40 10.76
CA ASP A 946 -33.86 19.71 10.67
C ASP A 946 -33.63 18.19 10.81
N ALA A 947 -34.69 17.41 10.71
CA ALA A 947 -34.58 15.96 10.82
C ALA A 947 -33.74 15.31 9.71
N ALA A 948 -33.44 15.99 8.60
CA ALA A 948 -32.48 15.48 7.60
C ALA A 948 -31.04 15.47 8.14
N THR A 949 -30.72 16.33 9.12
CA THR A 949 -29.42 16.32 9.80
C THR A 949 -29.23 15.03 10.61
N ALA A 950 -30.28 14.62 11.33
CA ALA A 950 -30.32 13.35 12.04
C ALA A 950 -30.35 12.14 11.08
N GLU A 951 -31.06 12.26 9.96
CA GLU A 951 -31.06 11.25 8.91
C GLU A 951 -29.66 10.98 8.36
N GLN A 952 -28.87 12.02 8.05
CA GLN A 952 -27.49 11.84 7.59
C GLN A 952 -26.61 11.21 8.66
N ALA A 953 -26.67 11.67 9.91
CA ALA A 953 -25.91 11.04 11.01
C ALA A 953 -26.25 9.54 11.15
N ALA A 954 -27.53 9.18 10.98
CA ALA A 954 -27.98 7.79 10.97
C ALA A 954 -27.48 7.02 9.74
N MET A 955 -27.55 7.62 8.54
CA MET A 955 -27.09 7.04 7.27
C MET A 955 -25.60 6.70 7.30
N TYR A 956 -24.77 7.56 7.91
CA TYR A 956 -23.32 7.34 8.03
C TYR A 956 -22.91 6.55 9.29
N GLY A 957 -23.87 5.98 10.02
CA GLY A 957 -23.57 5.09 11.15
C GLY A 957 -23.02 5.79 12.40
N ASN A 958 -23.23 7.09 12.56
CA ASN A 958 -22.66 7.88 13.66
C ASN A 958 -23.63 8.01 14.86
N LEU A 959 -23.72 6.95 15.68
CA LEU A 959 -24.56 6.94 16.88
C LEU A 959 -24.25 8.08 17.88
N PRO A 960 -22.98 8.39 18.21
CA PRO A 960 -22.67 9.50 19.14
C PRO A 960 -23.17 10.87 18.65
N MET A 961 -23.04 11.14 17.35
CA MET A 961 -23.55 12.38 16.75
C MET A 961 -25.08 12.42 16.80
N LEU A 962 -25.75 11.30 16.52
CA LEU A 962 -27.20 11.20 16.56
C LEU A 962 -27.75 11.38 17.98
N GLN A 963 -27.07 10.80 18.98
CA GLN A 963 -27.36 11.00 20.41
C GLN A 963 -27.23 12.47 20.79
N TRP A 964 -26.14 13.12 20.40
CA TRP A 964 -25.94 14.53 20.67
C TRP A 964 -26.98 15.41 19.97
N LEU A 965 -27.33 15.13 18.71
CA LEU A 965 -28.40 15.83 18.00
C LEU A 965 -29.73 15.76 18.79
N HIS A 966 -30.07 14.58 19.33
CA HIS A 966 -31.25 14.41 20.18
C HIS A 966 -31.18 15.25 21.46
N GLU A 967 -30.06 15.20 22.17
CA GLU A 967 -29.85 15.96 23.41
C GLU A 967 -29.96 17.47 23.19
N GLN A 968 -29.51 17.96 22.05
CA GLN A 968 -29.58 19.38 21.69
C GLN A 968 -30.93 19.79 21.07
N GLY A 969 -31.91 18.88 21.00
CA GLY A 969 -33.27 19.17 20.53
C GLY A 969 -33.43 19.18 19.01
N CYS A 970 -32.54 18.55 18.23
CA CYS A 970 -32.80 18.28 16.83
C CYS A 970 -33.93 17.25 16.70
N ALA A 971 -34.88 17.50 15.78
CA ALA A 971 -35.95 16.55 15.53
C ALA A 971 -35.37 15.23 14.99
N ILE A 972 -35.80 14.11 15.58
CA ILE A 972 -35.52 12.76 15.09
C ILE A 972 -36.87 12.13 14.74
N ASP A 973 -37.08 11.86 13.46
CA ASP A 973 -38.30 11.26 12.93
C ASP A 973 -38.00 9.91 12.26
N GLY A 974 -39.02 9.31 11.64
CA GLY A 974 -38.91 8.02 10.97
C GLY A 974 -37.87 7.97 9.84
N ARG A 975 -37.38 9.11 9.32
CA ARG A 975 -36.34 9.13 8.28
C ARG A 975 -34.99 8.63 8.79
N ALA A 976 -34.59 9.00 10.01
CA ALA A 976 -33.37 8.48 10.62
C ALA A 976 -33.45 6.96 10.84
N TYR A 977 -34.65 6.46 11.19
CA TYR A 977 -34.91 5.03 11.32
C TYR A 977 -34.81 4.32 9.97
N LEU A 978 -35.41 4.89 8.91
CA LEU A 978 -35.36 4.36 7.55
C LEU A 978 -33.94 4.37 6.96
N ALA A 979 -33.20 5.45 7.14
CA ALA A 979 -31.82 5.56 6.66
C ALA A 979 -30.91 4.51 7.32
N ALA A 980 -31.06 4.30 8.64
CA ALA A 980 -30.33 3.25 9.34
C ALA A 980 -30.79 1.84 8.93
N ALA A 981 -32.08 1.64 8.66
CA ALA A 981 -32.62 0.34 8.24
C ALA A 981 -32.21 -0.02 6.81
N PHE A 982 -32.14 0.96 5.89
CA PHE A 982 -31.79 0.75 4.48
C PHE A 982 -30.33 0.31 4.29
N LEU A 983 -29.43 0.84 5.12
CA LEU A 983 -27.99 0.50 5.08
C LEU A 983 -27.61 -0.56 6.12
N TRP A 984 -28.61 -1.16 6.79
CA TRP A 984 -28.37 -2.13 7.84
C TRP A 984 -27.71 -3.40 7.28
N GLN A 985 -26.64 -3.81 7.96
CA GLN A 985 -26.00 -5.10 7.80
C GLN A 985 -25.87 -5.72 9.20
N GLU A 986 -25.84 -7.05 9.30
CA GLU A 986 -25.93 -7.77 10.57
C GLU A 986 -24.82 -7.40 11.58
N GLN A 987 -23.64 -7.02 11.07
CA GLN A 987 -22.49 -6.49 11.83
C GLN A 987 -22.18 -5.00 11.53
N GLY A 988 -23.12 -4.26 10.94
CA GLY A 988 -22.93 -2.87 10.53
C GLY A 988 -23.18 -1.84 11.65
N PRO A 989 -22.66 -0.61 11.50
CA PRO A 989 -22.76 0.46 12.51
C PRO A 989 -24.20 0.95 12.74
N HIS A 990 -25.15 0.57 11.86
CA HIS A 990 -26.56 0.95 11.94
C HIS A 990 -27.38 0.10 12.92
N LYS A 991 -26.88 -1.08 13.33
CA LYS A 991 -27.58 -1.95 14.30
C LYS A 991 -27.75 -1.28 15.68
N PRO A 992 -26.70 -0.71 16.30
CA PRO A 992 -26.85 0.08 17.53
C PRO A 992 -27.77 1.30 17.37
N ILE A 993 -27.78 1.93 16.19
CA ILE A 993 -28.64 3.09 15.89
C ILE A 993 -30.12 2.68 15.88
N LEU A 994 -30.46 1.58 15.20
CA LEU A 994 -31.82 1.06 15.19
C LEU A 994 -32.31 0.67 16.59
N GLN A 995 -31.45 0.02 17.39
CA GLN A 995 -31.76 -0.32 18.79
C GLN A 995 -32.01 0.93 19.64
N TRP A 996 -31.17 1.95 19.47
CA TRP A 996 -31.28 3.21 20.20
C TRP A 996 -32.53 4.02 19.78
N LEU A 997 -32.78 4.16 18.48
CA LEU A 997 -33.99 4.81 17.95
C LEU A 997 -35.27 4.10 18.40
N HIS A 998 -35.25 2.76 18.45
CA HIS A 998 -36.35 1.96 18.97
C HIS A 998 -36.57 2.21 20.47
N GLY A 999 -35.49 2.29 21.26
CA GLY A 999 -35.55 2.63 22.69
C GLY A 999 -36.11 4.03 22.97
N LEU A 1000 -35.95 4.98 22.04
CA LEU A 1000 -36.54 6.32 22.12
C LEU A 1000 -38.03 6.37 21.75
N GLY A 1001 -38.61 5.26 21.30
CA GLY A 1001 -40.01 5.23 20.85
C GLY A 1001 -40.26 5.99 19.54
N VAL A 1002 -39.21 6.23 18.73
CA VAL A 1002 -39.37 6.79 17.39
C VAL A 1002 -40.19 5.77 16.58
N PRO A 1003 -41.38 6.12 16.07
CA PRO A 1003 -42.26 5.16 15.43
C PRO A 1003 -41.57 4.60 14.20
N ALA A 1004 -41.39 3.27 14.18
CA ALA A 1004 -41.08 2.57 12.95
C ALA A 1004 -42.20 2.88 11.94
N PRO A 1005 -41.87 3.21 10.68
CA PRO A 1005 -42.88 3.60 9.71
C PRO A 1005 -43.93 2.48 9.56
N ALA A 1006 -45.21 2.87 9.55
CA ALA A 1006 -46.35 1.94 9.48
C ALA A 1006 -46.39 1.13 8.16
N GLU A 1007 -45.66 1.58 7.14
CA GLU A 1007 -45.41 0.86 5.90
C GLU A 1007 -43.89 0.82 5.64
N PRO A 1008 -43.31 -0.32 5.21
CA PRO A 1008 -41.95 -0.35 4.70
C PRO A 1008 -41.85 0.63 3.51
N PRO A 1009 -40.71 1.33 3.32
CA PRO A 1009 -40.60 2.32 2.27
C PRO A 1009 -40.97 1.69 0.93
N ALA A 1010 -41.74 2.40 0.09
CA ALA A 1010 -42.14 1.93 -1.24
C ALA A 1010 -40.94 1.61 -2.17
N ALA A 1011 -39.71 1.93 -1.71
CA ALA A 1011 -38.42 1.63 -2.29
C ALA A 1011 -37.67 0.47 -1.61
N ALA A 1012 -38.33 -0.43 -0.88
CA ALA A 1012 -37.71 -1.69 -0.48
C ALA A 1012 -37.35 -2.48 -1.76
N HIS A 1013 -36.05 -2.60 -2.00
CA HIS A 1013 -35.53 -3.31 -3.15
C HIS A 1013 -35.84 -4.80 -3.02
N ILE A 1014 -35.73 -5.50 -4.14
CA ILE A 1014 -35.75 -6.96 -4.23
C ILE A 1014 -34.46 -7.55 -3.63
N ASP A 1015 -33.91 -6.97 -2.58
CA ASP A 1015 -32.82 -7.55 -1.79
C ASP A 1015 -33.10 -7.47 -0.28
N ASP A 1016 -34.17 -6.79 0.16
CA ASP A 1016 -34.50 -6.56 1.58
C ASP A 1016 -35.39 -7.66 2.22
N VAL A 1017 -35.45 -8.85 1.61
CA VAL A 1017 -36.23 -9.99 2.14
C VAL A 1017 -35.76 -10.46 3.52
N PRO A 1018 -34.45 -10.46 3.86
CA PRO A 1018 -33.98 -10.78 5.21
C PRO A 1018 -34.48 -9.79 6.27
N VAL A 1019 -34.56 -8.49 5.93
CA VAL A 1019 -35.04 -7.43 6.84
C VAL A 1019 -36.53 -7.59 7.16
N LEU A 1020 -37.35 -7.89 6.15
CA LEU A 1020 -38.78 -8.15 6.33
C LEU A 1020 -39.07 -9.45 7.09
N LEU A 1021 -38.21 -10.47 6.95
CA LEU A 1021 -38.31 -11.73 7.71
C LEU A 1021 -37.86 -11.53 9.16
N TRP A 1022 -36.79 -10.79 9.42
CA TRP A 1022 -36.36 -10.46 10.79
C TRP A 1022 -37.38 -9.59 11.54
N TRP A 1023 -38.04 -8.63 10.87
CA TRP A 1023 -39.18 -7.89 11.44
C TRP A 1023 -40.35 -8.80 11.82
N ALA A 1024 -40.62 -9.84 11.03
CA ALA A 1024 -41.67 -10.82 11.34
C ALA A 1024 -41.27 -11.72 12.53
N ASP A 1025 -40.03 -12.20 12.55
CA ASP A 1025 -39.52 -13.14 13.55
C ASP A 1025 -39.30 -12.51 14.93
N ASN A 1026 -39.13 -11.18 15.00
CA ASN A 1026 -39.00 -10.43 16.26
C ASN A 1026 -40.31 -9.73 16.71
N GLY A 1027 -41.45 -10.07 16.08
CA GLY A 1027 -42.77 -9.66 16.56
C GLY A 1027 -43.22 -8.25 16.15
N PHE A 1028 -42.60 -7.66 15.12
CA PHE A 1028 -42.85 -6.27 14.71
C PHE A 1028 -43.90 -6.09 13.59
N LEU A 1029 -44.72 -7.11 13.29
CA LEU A 1029 -45.86 -6.99 12.34
C LEU A 1029 -47.21 -7.16 13.06
N LEU A 1030 -47.91 -6.04 13.26
CA LEU A 1030 -49.31 -6.00 13.69
C LEU A 1030 -50.19 -5.88 12.45
N LEU A 1031 -50.82 -6.98 12.01
CA LEU A 1031 -52.13 -7.10 11.31
C LEU A 1031 -52.16 -8.19 10.20
N PRO A 1032 -53.30 -8.90 10.02
CA PRO A 1032 -53.46 -9.99 9.05
C PRO A 1032 -53.25 -9.61 7.57
N GLU A 1033 -53.39 -8.33 7.23
CA GLU A 1033 -53.24 -7.79 5.88
C GLU A 1033 -51.79 -7.92 5.35
N HIS A 1034 -50.80 -7.90 6.25
CA HIS A 1034 -49.36 -7.95 5.92
C HIS A 1034 -48.90 -9.29 5.36
N HIS A 1035 -49.62 -10.37 5.64
CA HIS A 1035 -49.30 -11.71 5.14
C HIS A 1035 -49.49 -11.84 3.61
N LYS A 1036 -50.36 -11.00 3.02
CA LYS A 1036 -50.54 -10.90 1.57
C LYS A 1036 -49.42 -10.11 0.89
N ILE A 1037 -48.81 -9.16 1.60
CA ILE A 1037 -47.68 -8.34 1.12
C ILE A 1037 -46.41 -9.18 1.05
N VAL A 1038 -46.12 -9.98 2.09
CA VAL A 1038 -44.96 -10.91 2.11
C VAL A 1038 -45.05 -11.95 0.99
N ASN A 1039 -46.24 -12.48 0.72
CA ASN A 1039 -46.46 -13.43 -0.37
C ASN A 1039 -46.44 -12.78 -1.77
N ARG A 1040 -46.79 -11.49 -1.91
CA ARG A 1040 -46.59 -10.70 -3.14
C ARG A 1040 -45.12 -10.33 -3.34
N ALA A 1041 -44.39 -10.00 -2.28
CA ALA A 1041 -42.96 -9.71 -2.31
C ALA A 1041 -42.18 -10.95 -2.77
N ARG A 1042 -42.45 -12.13 -2.20
CA ARG A 1042 -41.88 -13.43 -2.66
C ARG A 1042 -42.10 -13.70 -4.14
N ARG A 1043 -43.25 -13.34 -4.72
CA ARG A 1043 -43.54 -13.56 -6.14
C ARG A 1043 -42.95 -12.49 -7.07
N ARG A 1044 -42.88 -11.22 -6.63
CA ARG A 1044 -42.25 -10.10 -7.37
C ARG A 1044 -40.72 -10.15 -7.35
N TYR A 1045 -40.12 -10.68 -6.28
CA TYR A 1045 -38.67 -10.87 -6.10
C TYR A 1045 -38.04 -11.64 -7.26
N CYS A 1046 -38.68 -12.74 -7.69
CA CYS A 1046 -38.22 -13.54 -8.81
C CYS A 1046 -38.41 -12.87 -10.19
N THR A 1047 -39.26 -11.85 -10.32
CA THR A 1047 -39.59 -11.21 -11.62
C THR A 1047 -38.87 -9.88 -11.86
N PHE A 1048 -38.50 -9.14 -10.81
CA PHE A 1048 -37.98 -7.76 -10.95
C PHE A 1048 -36.47 -7.62 -10.66
N HIS A 1049 -35.79 -8.64 -10.11
CA HIS A 1049 -34.31 -8.75 -10.17
C HIS A 1049 -33.79 -8.92 -11.61
N GLY A 1050 -34.58 -9.58 -12.46
CA GLY A 1050 -34.32 -9.63 -13.90
C GLY A 1050 -34.47 -8.28 -14.61
N LEU A 1051 -35.40 -7.44 -14.13
CA LEU A 1051 -35.70 -6.11 -14.71
C LEU A 1051 -34.74 -5.01 -14.20
N LEU A 1052 -34.27 -5.07 -12.95
CA LEU A 1052 -33.29 -4.13 -12.38
C LEU A 1052 -31.87 -4.37 -12.90
N ARG A 1053 -31.47 -5.62 -13.16
CA ARG A 1053 -30.22 -5.91 -13.90
C ARG A 1053 -30.28 -5.41 -15.34
N TRP A 1054 -31.47 -5.34 -15.93
CA TRP A 1054 -31.71 -4.75 -17.24
C TRP A 1054 -31.66 -3.21 -17.19
N PHE A 1055 -32.31 -2.58 -16.20
CA PHE A 1055 -32.36 -1.11 -16.04
C PHE A 1055 -31.01 -0.50 -15.61
N ARG A 1056 -30.27 -1.14 -14.68
CA ARG A 1056 -28.91 -0.69 -14.29
C ARG A 1056 -27.91 -0.77 -15.45
N ARG A 1057 -28.12 -1.69 -16.40
CA ARG A 1057 -27.34 -1.77 -17.65
C ARG A 1057 -27.74 -0.72 -18.68
N ALA A 1058 -28.98 -0.23 -18.63
CA ALA A 1058 -29.50 0.81 -19.52
C ALA A 1058 -29.10 2.22 -19.08
N VAL A 1059 -28.97 2.48 -17.76
CA VAL A 1059 -28.71 3.83 -17.22
C VAL A 1059 -27.22 4.19 -17.12
N SER A 1060 -26.30 3.22 -17.00
CA SER A 1060 -24.84 3.47 -17.01
C SER A 1060 -24.28 3.85 -18.41
N ASN A 1061 -25.13 4.36 -19.30
CA ASN A 1061 -24.83 4.56 -20.71
C ASN A 1061 -25.79 5.58 -21.38
N PRO A 1062 -25.46 6.88 -21.47
CA PRO A 1062 -26.44 7.89 -21.93
C PRO A 1062 -26.69 7.91 -23.44
N THR A 1063 -26.05 7.05 -24.24
CA THR A 1063 -26.25 7.04 -25.70
C THR A 1063 -26.76 5.68 -26.18
N CYS A 1064 -28.04 5.41 -25.91
CA CYS A 1064 -28.86 4.49 -26.70
C CYS A 1064 -30.34 4.81 -26.46
N GLY A 1065 -30.84 5.81 -27.17
CA GLY A 1065 -32.27 5.89 -27.49
C GLY A 1065 -32.54 5.04 -28.73
N ALA A 1066 -33.47 4.09 -28.58
CA ALA A 1066 -34.24 3.40 -29.63
C ALA A 1066 -33.47 2.61 -30.71
N HIS A 1067 -33.11 1.36 -30.40
CA HIS A 1067 -33.62 0.16 -31.09
C HIS A 1067 -32.75 -1.06 -30.70
N LEU A 1068 -33.31 -1.94 -29.86
CA LEU A 1068 -33.19 -3.40 -29.85
C LEU A 1068 -34.14 -3.88 -28.72
N ALA A 1069 -35.34 -4.29 -29.07
CA ALA A 1069 -35.70 -5.67 -29.40
C ALA A 1069 -35.77 -6.55 -28.15
N PHE A 1070 -37.01 -6.62 -27.64
CA PHE A 1070 -37.56 -7.74 -26.89
C PHE A 1070 -37.21 -9.06 -27.57
N ASP A 1071 -36.44 -9.93 -26.92
CA ASP A 1071 -36.56 -11.39 -27.10
C ASP A 1071 -35.71 -12.11 -26.05
N SER A 1072 -36.21 -12.16 -24.82
CA SER A 1072 -35.89 -13.24 -23.86
C SER A 1072 -36.60 -13.06 -22.51
N PHE A 1073 -37.90 -12.74 -22.50
CA PHE A 1073 -38.80 -13.07 -21.39
C PHE A 1073 -40.24 -12.99 -21.90
N ALA A 1074 -40.95 -14.11 -21.95
CA ALA A 1074 -42.40 -14.10 -22.13
C ALA A 1074 -43.03 -13.53 -20.83
N PRO A 1075 -43.66 -12.34 -20.84
CA PRO A 1075 -44.28 -11.79 -19.66
C PRO A 1075 -45.69 -12.36 -19.50
N SER A 1076 -46.14 -12.57 -18.27
CA SER A 1076 -47.58 -12.69 -18.00
C SER A 1076 -48.33 -11.46 -18.51
N ASN A 1077 -49.56 -11.64 -19.03
CA ASN A 1077 -50.41 -10.67 -19.74
C ASN A 1077 -50.55 -9.23 -19.19
N ALA A 1078 -50.08 -8.90 -17.98
CA ALA A 1078 -50.12 -7.54 -17.43
C ALA A 1078 -48.98 -6.61 -17.90
N GLY A 1079 -47.84 -7.15 -18.35
CA GLY A 1079 -46.67 -6.36 -18.75
C GLY A 1079 -46.75 -5.74 -20.15
N GLN A 1080 -47.52 -6.34 -21.06
CA GLN A 1080 -47.72 -5.81 -22.42
C GLN A 1080 -48.65 -4.58 -22.43
N ASP A 1081 -49.60 -4.48 -21.50
CA ASP A 1081 -50.61 -3.41 -21.49
C ASP A 1081 -50.04 -2.06 -21.02
N LEU A 1082 -49.00 -2.06 -20.19
CA LEU A 1082 -48.33 -0.84 -19.71
C LEU A 1082 -47.41 -0.22 -20.78
N LEU A 1083 -46.70 -1.07 -21.54
CA LEU A 1083 -45.79 -0.64 -22.61
C LEU A 1083 -46.54 -0.12 -23.85
N VAL A 1084 -47.69 -0.73 -24.19
CA VAL A 1084 -48.55 -0.23 -25.26
C VAL A 1084 -49.14 1.15 -24.93
N ARG A 1085 -49.42 1.44 -23.65
CA ARG A 1085 -49.90 2.76 -23.21
C ARG A 1085 -48.82 3.83 -23.16
N LEU A 1086 -47.59 3.47 -22.79
CA LEU A 1086 -46.45 4.40 -22.76
C LEU A 1086 -45.97 4.82 -24.16
N CYS A 1087 -46.03 3.90 -25.14
CA CYS A 1087 -45.72 4.21 -26.54
C CYS A 1087 -46.78 5.04 -27.28
N GLN A 1088 -47.94 5.28 -26.66
CA GLN A 1088 -49.03 6.10 -27.21
C GLN A 1088 -49.01 7.55 -26.70
N LEU A 1089 -48.05 7.91 -25.84
CA LEU A 1089 -47.93 9.27 -25.32
C LEU A 1089 -47.18 10.18 -26.31
N PRO A 1090 -47.57 11.46 -26.44
CA PRO A 1090 -46.86 12.41 -27.30
C PRO A 1090 -45.40 12.59 -26.86
N PRO A 1091 -44.44 12.74 -27.79
CA PRO A 1091 -43.01 12.88 -27.48
C PRO A 1091 -42.72 14.00 -26.46
N GLU A 1092 -43.49 15.08 -26.50
CA GLU A 1092 -43.37 16.23 -25.59
C GLU A 1092 -43.72 15.88 -24.13
N LEU A 1093 -44.58 14.89 -23.90
CA LEU A 1093 -44.93 14.40 -22.56
C LEU A 1093 -43.84 13.45 -22.02
N ILE A 1094 -43.23 12.64 -22.89
CA ILE A 1094 -42.12 11.74 -22.56
C ILE A 1094 -40.87 12.55 -22.18
N THR A 1095 -40.58 13.63 -22.92
CA THR A 1095 -39.49 14.55 -22.60
C THR A 1095 -39.76 15.34 -21.31
N ARG A 1096 -41.02 15.69 -21.01
CA ARG A 1096 -41.39 16.30 -19.73
C ARG A 1096 -41.26 15.34 -18.53
N ILE A 1097 -41.52 14.05 -18.71
CA ILE A 1097 -41.30 13.02 -17.69
C ILE A 1097 -39.79 12.77 -17.48
N ALA A 1098 -38.98 12.82 -18.54
CA ALA A 1098 -37.53 12.67 -18.46
C ALA A 1098 -36.83 13.90 -17.84
N VAL A 1099 -37.30 15.12 -18.14
CA VAL A 1099 -36.80 16.36 -17.54
C VAL A 1099 -37.27 16.52 -16.09
N ALA A 1100 -38.41 15.94 -15.72
CA ALA A 1100 -38.85 15.87 -14.32
C ALA A 1100 -38.06 14.82 -13.48
N ALA A 1101 -37.34 13.89 -14.11
CA ALA A 1101 -36.54 12.89 -13.40
C ALA A 1101 -35.12 13.37 -13.04
N ASP A 1102 -34.66 14.46 -13.67
CA ASP A 1102 -33.33 15.06 -13.42
C ASP A 1102 -33.40 16.31 -12.52
N MET A 1103 -34.61 16.80 -12.22
CA MET A 1103 -34.85 17.88 -11.26
C MET A 1103 -35.66 17.38 -10.06
N GLN A 1104 -34.94 17.30 -8.93
CA GLN A 1104 -35.44 17.36 -7.55
C GLN A 1104 -36.09 16.12 -6.91
N GLN A 1105 -35.48 15.72 -5.79
CA GLN A 1105 -36.21 15.35 -4.56
C GLN A 1105 -37.37 16.33 -4.35
N ASP A 1106 -38.52 15.79 -3.94
CA ASP A 1106 -39.81 16.46 -3.67
C ASP A 1106 -40.76 16.57 -4.88
N ILE A 1107 -41.39 15.44 -5.24
CA ILE A 1107 -42.85 15.20 -5.19
C ILE A 1107 -43.05 13.66 -5.20
N ILE A 1108 -43.07 13.09 -3.99
CA ILE A 1108 -44.03 12.07 -3.52
C ILE A 1108 -44.44 12.51 -2.12
#